data_AF-A0A8B8C9P8-F1
#
_entry.id   AF-A0A8B8C9P8-F1
#
_cell.length_a   1.000
_cell.length_b   1.000
_cell.length_c   1.000
_cell.angle_alpha   90.00
_cell.angle_beta   90.00
_cell.angle_gamma   90.00
#
_symmetry.space_group_name_H-M   'P 1'
#
loop_
_entity.id
_entity.type
_entity.pdbx_description
1 polymer ?
#
loop_
_entity_poly.entity_id
_entity_poly.type
_entity_poly.pdbx_seq_one_letter_code
_entity_poly.pdbx_strand_id
1 'polypeptide(L)'
;MSAVNMVFLLSLFIVSVKAYDQLVKFGTTEVALNEALPGYNASKAIDGNITQHISYCSHTNELSTITEAWLRIDLKETYSLKSVKFWYREDEPGTRRLPGYSIRVSNDSNVPPPWSICYQDTGNNFLDSILQNDCERTAQYVWIYQNNTFIGPCPVLEICEVQVFGCDTGKYGSNCNKSCEHCHNINHCGIVSGKCDTSGCANKNFSPPYCQECIPGLYGQHCSKQCSEFCQLKACDRNTGYCLHGCEKGYNGSLCNHSCPLGTYDYACREICGECYQRQSCNHMNGNCADGCKEGFKGELCKMPCSDGEFGKDCTHDCSGNCLNGAVCDKYKGTCESCSIGYEGPRCDKACIYGRYGLKCSLKCGHCIDSTNCNHVNGTCTQGCAPGWQKLDKCVIPCLNGTYGKGCIYNCTAICPNGDFCNRIDGSCPEGPMERQNEDNSQISIIAGSISTVVIVALVTIGFKIIMYRRRENKHSRQVIEEDYVYQLPEIVDDENAYEELDAAEENCIKQFATPSSTPISLESPIIQRNEPDASAKSQEFDKQNNCFHSSTKLHCEVKCPTKVVMIPDLKSKILDLEEHFNEGFIKEFECISTENLEKSSRIGKLRENITKNRCAKILPYDHSRVILQSSVSEYINASFIKNINGDTSYIASQAPMPNTYSEFWQMVWQEDVCVIALVLTIEEDTREKSKQYWPDNSTMNQGIFAIQLKSEKTYSHYTVRTFLLTNKTSRENRQIIHLQFTAWPDGGTPYPVDLLMYYRHMTRAMEKYPENKLLVHCRSGIGPTAVIIALDALYKHGLKTGMVNIMDFVSKMREDRMNMIEGLNQYICLYHVLYECFRANTGILSREQFLKDFTLQNIGDQFNILSAIKPNGVDRQRDPNVDKCTEYQNTIMQAEKTNHSQSPAEEGAVLSCSTVVLSSFTKRNCIIAGRYPNHGEAVDLIRLLIDQKCSILVSINPLFDVPYSEEWFSASVQTKNIQVEVIPVAKMSEHIALSTLRAKEFAAHHWHQTTVYELTSWKYSDITPCDFDPMLDVIKSVELDKRVDINKKLVVLSRDGATGCGVFCAVYNAIQQLQQDEEVDMFTIVRLLQSRRPEMISDLSEYLCCYNALKHYIKGTERSRQFRT
;
A
#
# COMPACT_ATOMS: atom_id res chain seq x y z
N MET A 1 -37.50 -1.35 -62.72
CA MET A 1 -37.23 -0.36 -63.79
C MET A 1 -36.98 0.99 -63.14
N SER A 2 -36.03 1.77 -63.67
CA SER A 2 -35.76 3.21 -63.43
C SER A 2 -35.87 3.74 -61.99
N ALA A 3 -34.81 4.09 -61.25
CA ALA A 3 -33.74 5.08 -61.54
C ALA A 3 -34.24 6.53 -61.71
N VAL A 4 -33.82 7.43 -60.81
CA VAL A 4 -33.12 8.72 -61.09
C VAL A 4 -33.01 9.58 -59.80
N ASN A 5 -31.77 9.97 -59.48
CA ASN A 5 -31.28 11.14 -58.71
C ASN A 5 -32.02 11.67 -57.48
N MET A 6 -31.35 11.57 -56.33
CA MET A 6 -31.31 12.67 -55.35
C MET A 6 -29.87 12.93 -54.92
N VAL A 7 -29.33 14.09 -55.27
CA VAL A 7 -27.95 14.51 -54.95
C VAL A 7 -27.92 14.99 -53.50
N PHE A 8 -27.36 14.19 -52.60
CA PHE A 8 -26.95 14.68 -51.29
C PHE A 8 -25.57 15.35 -51.40
N LEU A 9 -25.55 16.66 -51.23
CA LEU A 9 -24.33 17.45 -51.05
C LEU A 9 -23.70 17.10 -49.69
N LEU A 10 -22.91 16.03 -49.66
CA LEU A 10 -21.91 15.83 -48.61
C LEU A 10 -20.81 16.87 -48.81
N SER A 11 -20.89 17.96 -48.05
CA SER A 11 -19.78 18.88 -47.85
C SER A 11 -18.66 18.16 -47.10
N LEU A 12 -17.81 17.46 -47.87
CA LEU A 12 -16.50 17.00 -47.44
C LEU A 12 -15.66 18.22 -47.07
N PHE A 13 -15.79 18.68 -45.82
CA PHE A 13 -14.72 19.40 -45.14
C PHE A 13 -13.56 18.42 -44.94
N ILE A 14 -12.82 18.20 -46.02
CA ILE A 14 -11.43 17.77 -45.92
C ILE A 14 -10.74 18.93 -45.21
N VAL A 15 -10.60 18.83 -43.89
CA VAL A 15 -9.60 19.58 -43.16
C VAL A 15 -8.27 19.07 -43.70
N SER A 16 -7.75 19.78 -44.70
CA SER A 16 -6.40 19.57 -45.20
C SER A 16 -5.47 19.90 -44.03
N VAL A 17 -5.06 18.85 -43.31
CA VAL A 17 -3.98 18.92 -42.32
C VAL A 17 -2.73 19.25 -43.13
N LYS A 18 -2.38 20.54 -43.18
CA LYS A 18 -1.15 20.99 -43.82
C LYS A 18 0.03 20.37 -43.06
N ALA A 19 0.73 19.47 -43.74
CA ALA A 19 2.04 19.00 -43.32
C ALA A 19 3.08 20.14 -43.43
N TYR A 20 4.28 19.87 -42.91
CA TYR A 20 5.49 20.67 -43.12
C TYR A 20 5.65 21.14 -44.57
N ASP A 21 6.21 22.34 -44.75
CA ASP A 21 6.37 22.95 -46.06
C ASP A 21 7.34 22.14 -46.94
N GLN A 22 6.96 21.90 -48.20
CA GLN A 22 7.86 21.33 -49.19
C GLN A 22 8.86 22.39 -49.67
N LEU A 23 10.13 22.20 -49.32
CA LEU A 23 11.20 23.17 -49.52
C LEU A 23 11.87 23.05 -50.90
N VAL A 24 11.81 21.87 -51.53
CA VAL A 24 12.25 21.69 -52.92
C VAL A 24 11.19 22.28 -53.85
N LYS A 25 11.58 23.32 -54.59
CA LYS A 25 10.74 24.14 -55.45
C LYS A 25 11.34 24.18 -56.86
N PHE A 26 10.56 23.73 -57.84
CA PHE A 26 10.97 23.68 -59.24
C PHE A 26 11.43 25.05 -59.75
N GLY A 27 12.60 25.09 -60.37
CA GLY A 27 13.19 26.31 -60.95
C GLY A 27 13.86 27.27 -59.95
N THR A 28 13.80 27.03 -58.64
CA THR A 28 14.50 27.84 -57.62
C THR A 28 15.51 27.06 -56.80
N THR A 29 15.21 25.79 -56.50
CA THR A 29 16.16 24.88 -55.84
C THR A 29 17.22 24.45 -56.85
N GLU A 30 18.49 24.41 -56.45
CA GLU A 30 19.58 23.90 -57.30
C GLU A 30 19.99 22.48 -56.87
N VAL A 31 20.50 21.71 -57.82
CA VAL A 31 20.96 20.34 -57.58
C VAL A 31 22.22 20.03 -58.37
N ALA A 32 23.14 19.29 -57.76
CA ALA A 32 24.37 18.80 -58.37
C ALA A 32 24.59 17.34 -57.97
N LEU A 33 25.25 16.56 -58.82
CA LEU A 33 25.74 15.22 -58.49
C LEU A 33 27.17 15.05 -58.98
N ASN A 34 27.92 14.12 -58.39
CA ASN A 34 29.26 13.82 -58.86
C ASN A 34 29.23 12.99 -60.15
N GLU A 35 30.12 13.34 -61.08
CA GLU A 35 30.34 12.69 -62.38
C GLU A 35 29.06 12.11 -63.00
N ALA A 36 28.24 12.96 -63.66
CA ALA A 36 26.99 12.50 -64.26
C ALA A 36 27.21 11.48 -65.39
N LEU A 37 26.38 10.42 -65.43
CA LEU A 37 26.30 9.56 -66.60
C LEU A 37 25.75 10.38 -67.79
N PRO A 38 26.38 10.35 -68.99
CA PRO A 38 25.94 11.16 -70.11
C PRO A 38 24.45 10.95 -70.47
N GLY A 39 23.64 12.02 -70.38
CA GLY A 39 22.18 11.99 -70.59
C GLY A 39 21.33 11.95 -69.30
N TYR A 40 21.94 11.83 -68.12
CA TYR A 40 21.25 11.68 -66.83
C TYR A 40 21.57 12.82 -65.86
N ASN A 41 21.14 14.03 -66.24
CA ASN A 41 21.38 15.26 -65.48
C ASN A 41 20.79 15.24 -64.06
N ALA A 42 21.46 15.93 -63.13
CA ALA A 42 21.02 16.09 -61.74
C ALA A 42 19.63 16.71 -61.61
N SER A 43 19.29 17.65 -62.51
CA SER A 43 18.03 18.40 -62.50
C SER A 43 16.76 17.53 -62.51
N LYS A 44 16.87 16.30 -63.03
CA LYS A 44 15.77 15.33 -63.04
C LYS A 44 15.29 15.01 -61.62
N ALA A 45 16.20 14.91 -60.65
CA ALA A 45 15.88 14.58 -59.26
C ALA A 45 15.13 15.68 -58.48
N ILE A 46 14.79 16.81 -59.10
CA ILE A 46 13.98 17.90 -58.52
C ILE A 46 12.99 18.48 -59.55
N ASP A 47 12.69 17.75 -60.62
CA ASP A 47 11.81 18.24 -61.69
C ASP A 47 10.30 18.04 -61.38
N GLY A 48 9.98 17.37 -60.28
CA GLY A 48 8.62 17.06 -59.85
C GLY A 48 8.08 15.74 -60.42
N ASN A 49 8.85 15.03 -61.24
CA ASN A 49 8.42 13.79 -61.88
C ASN A 49 8.73 12.55 -61.04
N ILE A 50 7.75 12.12 -60.25
CA ILE A 50 7.81 10.90 -59.43
C ILE A 50 7.85 9.57 -60.23
N THR A 51 8.07 9.58 -61.55
CA THR A 51 8.09 8.36 -62.38
C THR A 51 9.41 7.61 -62.21
N GLN A 52 9.37 6.44 -61.59
CA GLN A 52 10.55 5.63 -61.20
C GLN A 52 11.17 4.80 -62.34
N HIS A 53 11.12 5.34 -63.57
CA HIS A 53 11.71 4.75 -64.77
C HIS A 53 12.97 5.53 -65.17
N ILE A 54 14.06 4.83 -65.50
CA ILE A 54 15.43 5.36 -65.60
C ILE A 54 15.55 6.63 -66.46
N SER A 55 14.78 6.73 -67.54
CA SER A 55 14.75 7.92 -68.40
C SER A 55 14.45 9.23 -67.67
N TYR A 56 13.68 9.17 -66.58
CA TYR A 56 13.29 10.30 -65.74
C TYR A 56 14.16 10.45 -64.49
N CYS A 57 15.13 9.57 -64.25
CA CYS A 57 15.98 9.63 -63.08
C CYS A 57 17.34 10.29 -63.36
N SER A 58 17.91 10.92 -62.33
CA SER A 58 19.33 11.28 -62.30
C SER A 58 20.18 10.02 -62.09
N HIS A 59 21.40 9.97 -62.64
CA HIS A 59 22.28 8.79 -62.55
C HIS A 59 23.75 9.23 -62.45
N THR A 60 24.43 8.86 -61.36
CA THR A 60 25.90 9.04 -61.21
C THR A 60 26.64 8.02 -62.08
N ASN A 61 27.79 8.37 -62.66
CA ASN A 61 28.53 7.49 -63.57
C ASN A 61 28.98 6.19 -62.88
N GLU A 62 29.16 5.11 -63.65
CA GLU A 62 29.45 3.75 -63.16
C GLU A 62 30.88 3.27 -63.48
N LEU A 63 31.83 4.21 -63.58
CA LEU A 63 33.26 3.89 -63.74
C LEU A 63 33.84 3.29 -62.45
N SER A 64 34.62 2.22 -62.59
CA SER A 64 35.30 1.54 -61.46
C SER A 64 36.37 2.39 -60.75
N THR A 65 36.67 3.59 -61.24
CA THR A 65 37.51 4.59 -60.57
C THR A 65 36.76 5.45 -59.56
N ILE A 66 35.43 5.40 -59.55
CA ILE A 66 34.56 6.19 -58.67
C ILE A 66 34.40 5.45 -57.34
N THR A 67 34.76 6.11 -56.23
CA THR A 67 34.75 5.55 -54.86
C THR A 67 33.64 6.11 -53.97
N GLU A 68 32.94 7.15 -54.42
CA GLU A 68 31.80 7.77 -53.76
C GLU A 68 30.77 8.22 -54.81
N ALA A 69 29.49 8.28 -54.44
CA ALA A 69 28.39 8.76 -55.26
C ALA A 69 27.51 9.68 -54.40
N TRP A 70 27.22 10.89 -54.86
CA TRP A 70 26.40 11.84 -54.12
C TRP A 70 25.53 12.73 -55.01
N LEU A 71 24.37 13.08 -54.46
CA LEU A 71 23.43 14.08 -54.98
C LEU A 71 23.28 15.18 -53.91
N ARG A 72 23.64 16.41 -54.24
CA ARG A 72 23.53 17.61 -53.39
C ARG A 72 22.40 18.50 -53.87
N ILE A 73 21.51 18.87 -52.96
CA ILE A 73 20.40 19.81 -53.15
C ILE A 73 20.70 21.08 -52.35
N ASP A 74 20.58 22.24 -52.99
CA ASP A 74 20.73 23.57 -52.41
C ASP A 74 19.37 24.25 -52.31
N LEU A 75 18.85 24.40 -51.08
CA LEU A 75 17.56 25.02 -50.78
C LEU A 75 17.57 26.56 -50.86
N LYS A 76 18.71 27.18 -51.21
CA LYS A 76 18.97 28.63 -51.28
C LYS A 76 18.97 29.39 -49.95
N GLU A 77 18.20 28.94 -48.98
CA GLU A 77 18.16 29.48 -47.62
C GLU A 77 18.33 28.34 -46.60
N THR A 78 18.70 28.71 -45.38
CA THR A 78 18.75 27.77 -44.26
C THR A 78 17.35 27.54 -43.71
N TYR A 79 16.90 26.29 -43.70
CA TYR A 79 15.60 25.88 -43.15
C TYR A 79 15.78 24.92 -41.98
N SER A 80 14.79 24.86 -41.10
CA SER A 80 14.66 23.77 -40.13
C SER A 80 14.04 22.58 -40.85
N LEU A 81 14.80 21.52 -41.08
CA LEU A 81 14.38 20.33 -41.81
C LEU A 81 13.73 19.32 -40.86
N LYS A 82 12.67 18.64 -41.30
CA LYS A 82 12.03 17.52 -40.59
C LYS A 82 12.36 16.18 -41.24
N SER A 83 12.16 16.05 -42.55
CA SER A 83 12.36 14.80 -43.27
C SER A 83 12.74 15.03 -44.73
N VAL A 84 13.41 14.04 -45.31
CA VAL A 84 13.78 13.99 -46.73
C VAL A 84 13.12 12.76 -47.34
N LYS A 85 12.34 12.98 -48.38
CA LYS A 85 11.65 11.95 -49.16
C LYS A 85 12.22 11.90 -50.56
N PHE A 86 12.43 10.71 -51.11
CA PHE A 86 12.85 10.56 -52.49
C PHE A 86 12.37 9.27 -53.13
N TRP A 87 12.24 9.32 -54.45
CA TRP A 87 11.86 8.21 -55.32
C TRP A 87 13.12 7.66 -55.97
N TYR A 88 13.38 6.37 -55.77
CA TYR A 88 14.46 5.61 -56.38
C TYR A 88 13.90 4.72 -57.51
N ARG A 89 14.77 4.37 -58.46
CA ARG A 89 14.46 3.57 -59.65
C ARG A 89 13.81 2.21 -59.32
N GLU A 90 12.74 1.86 -60.05
CA GLU A 90 11.97 0.62 -59.86
C GLU A 90 11.74 -0.19 -61.16
N ASP A 91 12.06 0.36 -62.33
CA ASP A 91 11.78 -0.27 -63.63
C ASP A 91 12.64 -1.52 -63.97
N GLU A 92 13.61 -1.87 -63.13
CA GLU A 92 14.36 -3.13 -63.19
C GLU A 92 14.17 -3.97 -61.91
N PRO A 93 13.80 -5.27 -62.01
CA PRO A 93 13.66 -6.12 -60.83
C PRO A 93 14.99 -6.34 -60.09
N GLY A 94 15.16 -5.69 -58.94
CA GLY A 94 16.33 -5.85 -58.10
C GLY A 94 17.41 -4.77 -58.27
N THR A 95 17.01 -3.52 -58.51
CA THR A 95 17.87 -2.33 -58.36
C THR A 95 18.49 -2.27 -56.94
N ARG A 96 19.75 -2.69 -56.85
CA ARG A 96 20.46 -3.00 -55.59
C ARG A 96 21.64 -2.06 -55.31
N ARG A 97 21.67 -0.87 -55.93
CA ARG A 97 22.85 0.02 -55.91
C ARG A 97 22.82 1.07 -54.77
N LEU A 98 21.65 1.31 -54.17
CA LEU A 98 21.42 2.26 -53.08
C LEU A 98 21.71 1.80 -51.62
N PRO A 99 21.69 0.50 -51.23
CA PRO A 99 21.93 0.08 -49.84
C PRO A 99 23.24 0.58 -49.22
N GLY A 100 23.16 1.15 -48.02
CA GLY A 100 24.25 1.81 -47.29
C GLY A 100 24.30 3.33 -47.45
N TYR A 101 23.36 3.94 -48.18
CA TYR A 101 23.31 5.41 -48.34
C TYR A 101 23.13 6.15 -47.01
N SER A 102 23.54 7.41 -47.02
CA SER A 102 23.45 8.35 -45.91
C SER A 102 22.81 9.64 -46.37
N ILE A 103 21.97 10.24 -45.53
CA ILE A 103 21.47 11.60 -45.71
C ILE A 103 22.29 12.51 -44.80
N ARG A 104 22.98 13.48 -45.41
CA ARG A 104 23.85 14.44 -44.72
C ARG A 104 23.36 15.85 -44.97
N VAL A 105 23.55 16.73 -44.00
CA VAL A 105 23.03 18.10 -44.07
C VAL A 105 24.04 19.12 -43.56
N SER A 106 24.10 20.27 -44.24
CA SER A 106 25.15 21.26 -44.04
C SER A 106 24.68 22.68 -44.36
N ASN A 107 25.37 23.68 -43.81
CA ASN A 107 25.28 25.08 -44.27
C ASN A 107 26.47 25.46 -45.18
N ASP A 108 27.42 24.54 -45.39
CA ASP A 108 28.49 24.64 -46.38
C ASP A 108 28.16 23.75 -47.60
N SER A 109 28.49 24.28 -48.78
CA SER A 109 28.43 23.65 -50.10
C SER A 109 29.45 22.52 -50.31
N ASN A 110 30.45 22.37 -49.43
CA ASN A 110 31.43 21.27 -49.43
C ASN A 110 30.81 19.93 -49.00
N VAL A 111 31.41 18.80 -49.42
CA VAL A 111 30.95 17.44 -49.06
C VAL A 111 30.90 17.27 -47.54
N PRO A 112 29.72 17.00 -46.94
CA PRO A 112 29.60 17.05 -45.49
C PRO A 112 30.30 15.86 -44.82
N PRO A 113 31.02 16.10 -43.71
CA PRO A 113 31.75 15.07 -42.98
C PRO A 113 30.79 14.08 -42.28
N PRO A 114 31.23 12.87 -41.90
CA PRO A 114 30.34 11.82 -41.39
C PRO A 114 29.48 12.20 -40.17
N TRP A 115 29.91 13.14 -39.33
CA TRP A 115 29.10 13.60 -38.18
C TRP A 115 27.92 14.51 -38.55
N SER A 116 27.79 14.89 -39.83
CA SER A 116 26.63 15.62 -40.38
C SER A 116 25.50 14.71 -40.88
N ILE A 117 25.69 13.39 -40.79
CA ILE A 117 24.67 12.38 -41.09
C ILE A 117 23.47 12.60 -40.16
N CYS A 118 22.29 12.81 -40.74
CA CYS A 118 21.01 12.82 -40.02
C CYS A 118 20.28 11.47 -40.14
N TYR A 119 20.55 10.70 -41.20
CA TYR A 119 20.03 9.34 -41.41
C TYR A 119 21.09 8.47 -42.11
N GLN A 120 21.23 7.22 -41.68
CA GLN A 120 22.13 6.22 -42.26
C GLN A 120 21.34 4.94 -42.51
N ASP A 121 21.32 4.45 -43.75
CA ASP A 121 20.79 3.12 -44.04
C ASP A 121 21.71 2.03 -43.48
N THR A 122 21.11 0.93 -43.02
CA THR A 122 21.81 -0.20 -42.40
C THR A 122 22.41 -1.18 -43.41
N GLY A 123 22.21 -0.97 -44.71
CA GLY A 123 22.77 -1.81 -45.77
C GLY A 123 21.95 -3.06 -46.07
N ASN A 124 20.64 -3.05 -45.80
CA ASN A 124 19.77 -4.18 -46.14
C ASN A 124 19.57 -4.30 -47.66
N ASN A 125 19.51 -5.52 -48.19
CA ASN A 125 19.36 -5.79 -49.63
C ASN A 125 17.95 -5.49 -50.19
N PHE A 126 17.01 -5.10 -49.33
CA PHE A 126 15.64 -4.73 -49.65
C PHE A 126 15.38 -3.33 -49.12
N LEU A 127 15.44 -2.34 -50.01
CA LEU A 127 14.95 -0.99 -49.79
C LEU A 127 13.63 -0.82 -50.55
N ASP A 128 12.69 -0.09 -49.95
CA ASP A 128 11.52 0.39 -50.68
C ASP A 128 11.95 1.37 -51.79
N SER A 129 11.21 1.38 -52.89
CA SER A 129 11.51 2.28 -54.02
C SER A 129 11.14 3.74 -53.72
N ILE A 130 10.30 3.98 -52.71
CA ILE A 130 9.96 5.32 -52.18
C ILE A 130 10.44 5.38 -50.74
N LEU A 131 11.41 6.25 -50.47
CA LEU A 131 12.06 6.38 -49.16
C LEU A 131 11.69 7.72 -48.52
N GLN A 132 11.30 7.72 -47.25
CA GLN A 132 11.09 8.96 -46.48
C GLN A 132 11.70 8.81 -45.10
N ASN A 133 12.72 9.62 -44.81
CA ASN A 133 13.54 9.50 -43.61
C ASN A 133 13.57 10.81 -42.83
N ASP A 134 13.54 10.71 -41.50
CA ASP A 134 13.66 11.85 -40.62
C ASP A 134 15.08 12.44 -40.63
N CYS A 135 15.14 13.78 -40.63
CA CYS A 135 16.37 14.55 -40.72
C CYS A 135 16.20 15.88 -39.95
N GLU A 136 16.05 15.79 -38.62
CA GLU A 136 15.75 16.94 -37.76
C GLU A 136 16.98 17.82 -37.50
N ARG A 137 17.28 18.72 -38.44
CA ARG A 137 18.45 19.60 -38.43
C ARG A 137 18.15 20.93 -39.12
N THR A 138 18.84 21.99 -38.72
CA THR A 138 18.82 23.27 -39.43
C THR A 138 19.93 23.29 -40.49
N ALA A 139 19.57 23.37 -41.77
CA ALA A 139 20.52 23.29 -42.89
C ALA A 139 20.01 23.97 -44.17
N GLN A 140 20.94 24.35 -45.06
CA GLN A 140 20.66 24.81 -46.44
C GLN A 140 20.86 23.68 -47.46
N TYR A 141 21.91 22.88 -47.30
CA TYR A 141 22.29 21.83 -48.24
C TYR A 141 21.90 20.45 -47.72
N VAL A 142 21.22 19.68 -48.56
CA VAL A 142 20.85 18.28 -48.31
C VAL A 142 21.60 17.38 -49.27
N TRP A 143 22.22 16.32 -48.77
CA TRP A 143 23.04 15.41 -49.54
C TRP A 143 22.57 13.99 -49.35
N ILE A 144 22.29 13.29 -50.45
CA ILE A 144 22.14 11.84 -50.48
C ILE A 144 23.50 11.29 -50.93
N TYR A 145 24.21 10.60 -50.06
CA TYR A 145 25.61 10.19 -50.24
C TYR A 145 25.78 8.69 -49.98
N GLN A 146 26.48 8.00 -50.88
CA GLN A 146 26.78 6.57 -50.86
C GLN A 146 28.27 6.37 -51.17
N ASN A 147 28.97 5.53 -50.40
CA ASN A 147 30.34 5.08 -50.72
C ASN A 147 30.49 3.56 -50.69
N ASN A 148 29.37 2.84 -50.62
CA ASN A 148 29.32 1.39 -50.56
C ASN A 148 29.31 0.78 -51.97
N THR A 149 30.13 -0.25 -52.19
CA THR A 149 30.22 -1.01 -53.45
C THR A 149 29.62 -2.42 -53.33
N PHE A 150 28.85 -2.70 -52.29
CA PHE A 150 28.39 -4.05 -51.90
C PHE A 150 27.80 -4.92 -53.03
N ILE A 151 27.25 -4.30 -54.09
CA ILE A 151 26.56 -4.98 -55.21
C ILE A 151 27.05 -4.46 -56.59
N GLY A 152 28.25 -3.88 -56.68
CA GLY A 152 28.81 -3.36 -57.94
C GLY A 152 30.29 -2.96 -57.90
N PRO A 153 30.89 -2.56 -59.04
CA PRO A 153 32.30 -2.13 -59.09
C PRO A 153 32.54 -0.73 -58.49
N CYS A 154 31.47 0.05 -58.27
CA CYS A 154 31.47 1.43 -57.78
C CYS A 154 30.10 1.74 -57.12
N PRO A 155 29.99 2.76 -56.26
CA PRO A 155 28.71 3.24 -55.76
C PRO A 155 27.94 3.98 -56.86
N VAL A 156 26.61 3.87 -56.89
CA VAL A 156 25.76 4.54 -57.88
C VAL A 156 24.46 5.03 -57.24
N LEU A 157 24.02 6.24 -57.59
CA LEU A 157 22.71 6.79 -57.24
C LEU A 157 21.83 6.93 -58.49
N GLU A 158 20.59 6.42 -58.41
CA GLU A 158 19.59 6.44 -59.50
C GLU A 158 18.30 7.10 -58.99
N ILE A 159 18.36 8.40 -58.69
CA ILE A 159 17.31 9.11 -57.93
C ILE A 159 16.41 9.89 -58.89
N CYS A 160 15.10 9.66 -58.80
CA CYS A 160 14.11 10.14 -59.75
C CYS A 160 13.44 11.45 -59.32
N GLU A 161 13.14 11.62 -58.04
CA GLU A 161 12.59 12.87 -57.47
C GLU A 161 12.97 12.97 -56.00
N VAL A 162 13.24 14.18 -55.49
CA VAL A 162 13.54 14.45 -54.07
C VAL A 162 12.70 15.61 -53.54
N GLN A 163 12.03 15.38 -52.42
CA GLN A 163 11.26 16.36 -51.67
C GLN A 163 11.83 16.49 -50.25
N VAL A 164 12.11 17.71 -49.83
CA VAL A 164 12.56 18.03 -48.48
C VAL A 164 11.43 18.75 -47.75
N PHE A 165 11.08 18.30 -46.55
CA PHE A 165 10.00 18.86 -45.74
C PHE A 165 10.56 19.53 -44.49
N GLY A 166 10.10 20.74 -44.18
CA GLY A 166 10.57 21.51 -43.03
C GLY A 166 9.75 22.77 -42.73
N CYS A 167 10.38 23.72 -42.03
CA CYS A 167 9.85 25.03 -41.68
C CYS A 167 10.93 26.11 -41.89
N ASP A 168 10.50 27.38 -41.98
CA ASP A 168 11.42 28.52 -41.77
C ASP A 168 12.15 28.39 -40.42
N THR A 169 13.37 28.92 -40.32
CA THR A 169 14.09 28.98 -39.04
C THR A 169 13.31 29.79 -38.00
N GLY A 170 13.39 29.37 -36.74
CA GLY A 170 12.61 29.95 -35.65
C GLY A 170 11.15 29.47 -35.56
N LYS A 171 10.71 28.54 -36.42
CA LYS A 171 9.37 27.93 -36.36
C LYS A 171 9.42 26.42 -36.07
N TYR A 172 8.39 25.91 -35.40
CA TYR A 172 8.27 24.48 -35.06
C TYR A 172 6.81 23.99 -34.99
N GLY A 173 6.66 22.68 -34.80
CA GLY A 173 5.40 21.94 -34.82
C GLY A 173 5.01 21.46 -36.22
N SER A 174 4.07 20.52 -36.29
CA SER A 174 3.65 19.83 -37.53
C SER A 174 3.17 20.72 -38.67
N ASN A 175 2.81 21.97 -38.36
CA ASN A 175 2.25 22.96 -39.29
C ASN A 175 3.08 24.26 -39.31
N CYS A 176 4.31 24.25 -38.77
CA CYS A 176 5.22 25.41 -38.69
C CYS A 176 4.63 26.68 -38.01
N ASN A 177 3.58 26.55 -37.20
CA ASN A 177 2.84 27.69 -36.63
C ASN A 177 3.33 28.15 -35.25
N LYS A 178 4.26 27.44 -34.59
CA LYS A 178 4.77 27.81 -33.26
C LYS A 178 6.14 28.48 -33.38
N SER A 179 6.38 29.52 -32.60
CA SER A 179 7.62 30.32 -32.63
C SER A 179 8.62 29.87 -31.56
N CYS A 180 9.92 29.87 -31.87
CA CYS A 180 11.00 29.53 -30.94
C CYS A 180 11.35 30.65 -29.94
N GLU A 181 10.52 31.69 -29.78
CA GLU A 181 10.74 32.87 -28.91
C GLU A 181 11.00 32.56 -27.42
N HIS A 182 10.59 31.39 -26.92
CA HIS A 182 10.91 30.94 -25.55
C HIS A 182 12.39 30.56 -25.37
N CYS A 183 13.07 30.20 -26.47
CA CYS A 183 14.49 29.89 -26.49
C CYS A 183 15.35 31.15 -26.55
N HIS A 184 16.55 31.09 -25.96
CA HIS A 184 17.51 32.20 -26.03
C HIS A 184 17.93 32.47 -27.48
N ASN A 185 18.07 31.42 -28.28
CA ASN A 185 18.27 31.49 -29.72
C ASN A 185 16.93 31.36 -30.44
N ILE A 186 16.26 32.50 -30.67
CA ILE A 186 14.93 32.56 -31.30
C ILE A 186 14.85 31.96 -32.71
N ASN A 187 15.99 31.72 -33.36
CA ASN A 187 16.05 31.13 -34.70
C ASN A 187 16.30 29.61 -34.67
N HIS A 188 16.56 29.00 -33.51
CA HIS A 188 16.87 27.57 -33.38
C HIS A 188 16.15 26.94 -32.17
N CYS A 189 15.11 26.17 -32.48
CA CYS A 189 14.56 25.16 -31.60
C CYS A 189 14.18 23.90 -32.40
N GLY A 190 14.04 22.76 -31.73
CA GLY A 190 13.77 21.48 -32.39
C GLY A 190 12.43 21.51 -33.13
N ILE A 191 12.46 21.24 -34.44
CA ILE A 191 11.30 21.39 -35.35
C ILE A 191 10.03 20.65 -34.91
N VAL A 192 10.14 19.51 -34.21
CA VAL A 192 8.97 18.80 -33.68
C VAL A 192 8.51 19.36 -32.33
N SER A 193 9.44 19.50 -31.38
CA SER A 193 9.14 19.64 -29.95
C SER A 193 9.32 21.05 -29.39
N GLY A 194 9.92 21.97 -30.13
CA GLY A 194 10.28 23.31 -29.65
C GLY A 194 11.48 23.30 -28.68
N LYS A 195 12.24 22.21 -28.64
CA LYS A 195 13.37 22.05 -27.72
C LYS A 195 14.48 23.07 -28.02
N CYS A 196 14.87 23.88 -27.05
CA CYS A 196 15.94 24.86 -27.20
C CYS A 196 17.32 24.20 -27.29
N ASP A 197 18.26 24.92 -27.92
CA ASP A 197 19.67 24.53 -28.01
C ASP A 197 20.43 24.75 -26.67
N THR A 198 21.75 24.56 -26.69
CA THR A 198 22.61 24.73 -25.50
C THR A 198 22.66 26.16 -24.96
N SER A 199 22.11 27.16 -25.67
CA SER A 199 21.94 28.54 -25.20
C SER A 199 20.81 28.67 -24.18
N GLY A 200 19.93 27.67 -24.08
CA GLY A 200 18.86 27.62 -23.08
C GLY A 200 17.72 28.59 -23.36
N CYS A 201 17.18 29.20 -22.30
CA CYS A 201 15.92 29.94 -22.31
C CYS A 201 16.10 31.45 -22.43
N ALA A 202 15.18 32.12 -23.12
CA ALA A 202 15.14 33.58 -23.19
C ALA A 202 14.95 34.20 -21.79
N ASN A 203 14.15 33.55 -20.94
CA ASN A 203 13.97 33.91 -19.54
C ASN A 203 14.79 32.99 -18.61
N LYS A 204 15.64 33.60 -17.77
CA LYS A 204 16.55 32.88 -16.84
C LYS A 204 15.86 32.18 -15.67
N ASN A 205 14.58 32.48 -15.44
CA ASN A 205 13.76 31.84 -14.39
C ASN A 205 13.02 30.59 -14.90
N PHE A 206 13.23 30.21 -16.16
CA PHE A 206 12.60 29.05 -16.79
C PHE A 206 13.65 27.96 -17.06
N SER A 207 13.24 26.70 -16.95
CA SER A 207 14.15 25.56 -17.07
C SER A 207 14.28 25.08 -18.52
N PRO A 208 15.51 24.95 -19.07
CA PRO A 208 15.71 24.26 -20.33
C PRO A 208 15.38 22.77 -20.19
N PRO A 209 15.02 22.07 -21.29
CA PRO A 209 15.18 22.51 -22.67
C PRO A 209 13.88 22.99 -23.33
N TYR A 210 12.77 23.10 -22.58
CA TYR A 210 11.48 23.58 -23.09
C TYR A 210 11.05 24.94 -22.55
N CYS A 211 11.84 25.51 -21.63
CA CYS A 211 11.58 26.81 -21.02
C CYS A 211 10.20 26.86 -20.37
N GLN A 212 10.03 25.94 -19.42
CA GLN A 212 8.86 25.83 -18.55
C GLN A 212 9.19 26.42 -17.17
N GLU A 213 8.17 26.81 -16.41
CA GLU A 213 8.34 27.34 -15.05
C GLU A 213 8.96 26.31 -14.10
N CYS A 214 9.59 26.78 -13.02
CA CYS A 214 10.15 25.88 -12.00
C CYS A 214 9.06 25.00 -11.37
N ILE A 215 9.30 23.69 -11.39
CA ILE A 215 8.46 22.69 -10.72
C ILE A 215 8.46 22.99 -9.20
N PRO A 216 7.32 22.89 -8.50
CA PRO A 216 7.28 22.99 -7.04
C PRO A 216 8.32 22.08 -6.39
N GLY A 217 9.13 22.63 -5.50
CA GLY A 217 10.31 21.95 -4.94
C GLY A 217 11.65 22.47 -5.48
N LEU A 218 11.65 23.31 -6.53
CA LEU A 218 12.83 23.96 -7.07
C LEU A 218 12.69 25.49 -7.11
N TYR A 219 13.77 26.22 -6.82
CA TYR A 219 13.82 27.67 -6.82
C TYR A 219 15.16 28.23 -7.33
N GLY A 220 15.20 29.55 -7.57
CA GLY A 220 16.38 30.27 -8.04
C GLY A 220 16.64 30.14 -9.55
N GLN A 221 17.77 30.70 -10.01
CA GLN A 221 18.13 30.73 -11.43
C GLN A 221 18.19 29.32 -12.02
N HIS A 222 17.54 29.13 -13.17
CA HIS A 222 17.38 27.83 -13.84
C HIS A 222 16.83 26.71 -12.94
N CYS A 223 16.08 27.04 -11.89
CA CYS A 223 15.50 26.08 -10.94
C CYS A 223 16.57 25.18 -10.27
N SER A 224 17.80 25.69 -10.13
CA SER A 224 18.98 24.91 -9.73
C SER A 224 19.11 24.64 -8.23
N LYS A 225 18.24 25.22 -7.39
CA LYS A 225 18.24 25.01 -5.93
C LYS A 225 16.99 24.24 -5.51
N GLN A 226 17.16 23.22 -4.70
CA GLN A 226 16.04 22.51 -4.07
C GLN A 226 15.51 23.29 -2.87
N CYS A 227 14.18 23.34 -2.74
CA CYS A 227 13.52 23.75 -1.51
C CYS A 227 14.03 22.92 -0.32
N SER A 228 13.96 23.48 0.90
CA SER A 228 14.30 22.74 2.10
C SER A 228 13.45 21.48 2.21
N GLU A 229 14.07 20.35 2.55
CA GLU A 229 13.36 19.08 2.73
C GLU A 229 12.24 19.19 3.77
N PHE A 230 12.43 20.06 4.77
CA PHE A 230 11.49 20.33 5.86
C PHE A 230 10.49 21.46 5.54
N CYS A 231 10.37 21.90 4.28
CA CYS A 231 9.21 22.69 3.84
C CYS A 231 7.97 21.79 3.78
N GLN A 232 6.84 22.23 4.34
CA GLN A 232 5.58 21.50 4.14
C GLN A 232 5.24 21.39 2.66
N LEU A 233 4.74 20.21 2.25
CA LEU A 233 4.49 19.84 0.85
C LEU A 233 5.73 19.95 -0.06
N LYS A 234 6.93 20.03 0.52
CA LYS A 234 8.21 20.31 -0.15
C LYS A 234 8.19 21.56 -1.05
N ALA A 235 7.24 22.48 -0.82
CA ALA A 235 6.99 23.63 -1.69
C ALA A 235 7.54 24.93 -1.09
N CYS A 236 8.26 25.69 -1.91
CA CYS A 236 8.84 26.97 -1.53
C CYS A 236 8.73 28.01 -2.66
N ASP A 237 8.85 29.29 -2.29
CA ASP A 237 8.80 30.41 -3.22
C ASP A 237 9.94 30.30 -4.24
N ARG A 238 9.56 30.27 -5.52
CA ARG A 238 10.46 30.07 -6.67
C ARG A 238 11.61 31.07 -6.79
N ASN A 239 11.54 32.22 -6.13
CA ASN A 239 12.59 33.25 -6.17
C ASN A 239 13.48 33.24 -4.91
N THR A 240 12.86 33.12 -3.73
CA THR A 240 13.51 33.31 -2.43
C THR A 240 13.84 32.01 -1.70
N GLY A 241 13.19 30.90 -2.05
CA GLY A 241 13.31 29.61 -1.38
C GLY A 241 12.46 29.47 -0.12
N TYR A 242 11.64 30.47 0.25
CA TYR A 242 10.85 30.44 1.48
C TYR A 242 9.69 29.43 1.41
N CYS A 243 9.57 28.55 2.39
CA CYS A 243 8.56 27.49 2.41
C CYS A 243 7.14 28.08 2.44
N LEU A 244 6.36 27.88 1.37
CA LEU A 244 5.07 28.56 1.15
C LEU A 244 4.00 28.16 2.16
N HIS A 245 4.11 26.94 2.69
CA HIS A 245 3.18 26.36 3.66
C HIS A 245 3.81 26.20 5.07
N GLY A 246 4.94 26.87 5.31
CA GLY A 246 5.69 26.74 6.57
C GLY A 246 6.46 25.43 6.69
N CYS A 247 6.81 25.06 7.93
CA CYS A 247 7.76 23.99 8.23
C CYS A 247 7.11 22.70 8.70
N GLU A 248 7.73 21.57 8.37
CA GLU A 248 7.42 20.28 8.96
C GLU A 248 7.66 20.27 10.50
N LYS A 249 7.13 19.26 11.17
CA LYS A 249 7.12 19.18 12.65
C LYS A 249 8.54 19.24 13.21
N GLY A 250 8.75 20.10 14.20
CA GLY A 250 10.05 20.23 14.84
C GLY A 250 11.07 21.07 14.09
N TYR A 251 10.66 21.81 13.05
CA TYR A 251 11.48 22.76 12.30
C TYR A 251 10.85 24.16 12.25
N ASN A 252 11.68 25.18 12.04
CA ASN A 252 11.32 26.60 12.08
C ASN A 252 12.21 27.46 11.15
N GLY A 253 11.81 28.72 10.95
CA GLY A 253 12.43 29.69 10.04
C GLY A 253 11.77 29.69 8.66
N SER A 254 11.93 30.77 7.89
CA SER A 254 11.31 30.87 6.55
C SER A 254 11.83 29.84 5.55
N LEU A 255 13.02 29.28 5.79
CA LEU A 255 13.63 28.19 5.02
C LEU A 255 13.53 26.83 5.73
N CYS A 256 12.87 26.75 6.89
CA CYS A 256 12.69 25.52 7.67
C CYS A 256 13.98 24.72 7.93
N ASN A 257 15.10 25.41 8.03
CA ASN A 257 16.44 24.85 8.12
C ASN A 257 16.95 24.74 9.57
N HIS A 258 16.15 25.16 10.56
CA HIS A 258 16.49 25.11 11.97
C HIS A 258 15.51 24.19 12.72
N SER A 259 16.01 23.29 13.56
CA SER A 259 15.16 22.55 14.52
C SER A 259 14.49 23.49 15.52
N CYS A 260 13.41 23.03 16.16
CA CYS A 260 12.73 23.85 17.17
C CYS A 260 13.63 24.26 18.34
N PRO A 261 13.45 25.48 18.89
CA PRO A 261 14.16 25.94 20.08
C PRO A 261 14.01 24.96 21.26
N LEU A 262 15.06 24.87 22.09
CA LEU A 262 15.07 24.03 23.29
C LEU A 262 13.85 24.33 24.17
N GLY A 263 13.09 23.29 24.51
CA GLY A 263 11.84 23.43 25.26
C GLY A 263 10.57 23.51 24.41
N THR A 264 10.68 23.47 23.08
CA THR A 264 9.53 23.49 22.16
C THR A 264 9.57 22.41 21.08
N TYR A 265 8.40 22.01 20.57
CA TYR A 265 8.24 20.99 19.54
C TYR A 265 6.99 21.21 18.65
N ASP A 266 6.74 20.26 17.75
CA ASP A 266 5.62 20.24 16.78
C ASP A 266 5.69 21.36 15.71
N TYR A 267 4.61 21.57 14.95
CA TYR A 267 4.56 22.55 13.86
C TYR A 267 4.85 23.97 14.32
N ALA A 268 5.86 24.60 13.70
CA ALA A 268 6.33 25.95 14.04
C ALA A 268 6.64 26.14 15.54
N CYS A 269 6.99 25.06 16.25
CA CYS A 269 7.44 25.09 17.64
C CYS A 269 6.44 25.67 18.64
N ARG A 270 5.14 25.46 18.38
CA ARG A 270 4.06 26.02 19.21
C ARG A 270 3.86 25.26 20.52
N GLU A 271 4.20 23.97 20.55
CA GLU A 271 4.04 23.15 21.74
C GLU A 271 5.26 23.24 22.65
N ILE A 272 5.02 23.34 23.96
CA ILE A 272 6.05 23.40 24.99
C ILE A 272 6.29 22.00 25.56
N CYS A 273 7.54 21.61 25.78
CA CYS A 273 7.93 20.38 26.47
C CYS A 273 7.27 20.27 27.85
N GLY A 274 6.92 19.06 28.29
CA GLY A 274 6.53 18.83 29.68
C GLY A 274 7.72 18.73 30.63
N GLU A 275 7.48 18.21 31.83
CA GLU A 275 8.44 18.14 32.93
C GLU A 275 9.45 16.98 32.76
N CYS A 276 10.25 17.02 31.70
CA CYS A 276 11.33 16.05 31.44
C CYS A 276 12.39 16.07 32.54
N TYR A 277 12.92 14.88 32.87
CA TYR A 277 14.00 14.72 33.84
C TYR A 277 15.24 15.57 33.46
N GLN A 278 15.93 16.12 34.47
CA GLN A 278 17.15 16.95 34.34
C GLN A 278 17.09 18.21 33.44
N ARG A 279 15.91 18.69 33.02
CA ARG A 279 15.75 19.87 32.12
C ARG A 279 16.42 19.72 30.74
N GLN A 280 16.69 18.50 30.27
CA GLN A 280 17.00 18.35 28.84
C GLN A 280 15.73 18.55 28.01
N SER A 281 15.87 19.21 26.87
CA SER A 281 14.77 19.46 25.94
C SER A 281 14.16 18.13 25.50
N CYS A 282 12.83 18.07 25.55
CA CYS A 282 12.11 17.00 24.86
C CYS A 282 12.47 16.96 23.38
N ASN A 283 12.27 15.81 22.74
CA ASN A 283 12.56 15.64 21.31
C ASN A 283 11.77 16.69 20.49
N HIS A 284 12.50 17.50 19.71
CA HIS A 284 11.94 18.65 19.01
C HIS A 284 10.86 18.29 17.97
N MET A 285 10.78 17.04 17.50
CA MET A 285 9.78 16.60 16.52
C MET A 285 8.47 16.13 17.16
N ASN A 286 8.52 15.38 18.27
CA ASN A 286 7.34 14.72 18.86
C ASN A 286 7.04 15.09 20.32
N GLY A 287 7.94 15.79 21.01
CA GLY A 287 7.74 16.25 22.39
C GLY A 287 8.09 15.23 23.48
N ASN A 288 8.63 14.06 23.13
CA ASN A 288 8.88 12.98 24.09
C ASN A 288 10.13 13.24 24.95
N CYS A 289 10.06 12.90 26.24
CA CYS A 289 11.17 12.97 27.19
C CYS A 289 11.93 11.63 27.22
N ALA A 290 13.11 11.55 26.60
CA ALA A 290 13.87 10.30 26.47
C ALA A 290 14.29 9.69 27.83
N ASP A 291 14.66 10.53 28.80
CA ASP A 291 15.10 10.11 30.13
C ASP A 291 13.94 9.98 31.15
N GLY A 292 12.69 10.00 30.69
CA GLY A 292 11.49 10.00 31.53
C GLY A 292 11.18 11.35 32.19
N CYS A 293 10.22 11.32 33.11
CA CYS A 293 9.65 12.49 33.76
C CYS A 293 10.34 12.83 35.09
N LYS A 294 10.11 14.04 35.59
CA LYS A 294 10.41 14.40 36.99
C LYS A 294 9.46 13.70 37.96
N GLU A 295 9.78 13.75 39.25
CA GLU A 295 8.88 13.29 40.28
C GLU A 295 7.52 14.00 40.19
N GLY A 296 6.43 13.27 40.40
CA GLY A 296 5.07 13.83 40.34
C GLY A 296 4.45 13.86 38.94
N PHE A 297 5.17 13.47 37.88
CA PHE A 297 4.68 13.47 36.49
C PHE A 297 4.91 12.12 35.78
N LYS A 298 4.05 11.81 34.80
CA LYS A 298 4.11 10.60 33.94
C LYS A 298 3.64 10.86 32.50
N GLY A 299 3.76 9.82 31.67
CA GLY A 299 3.41 9.82 30.24
C GLY A 299 4.55 10.33 29.36
N GLU A 300 4.58 9.95 28.08
CA GLU A 300 5.73 10.18 27.19
C GLU A 300 6.16 11.65 27.05
N LEU A 301 5.19 12.57 27.17
CA LEU A 301 5.38 14.02 27.08
C LEU A 301 5.64 14.68 28.45
N CYS A 302 5.53 13.94 29.55
CA CYS A 302 5.64 14.42 30.94
C CYS A 302 4.77 15.64 31.28
N LYS A 303 3.59 15.73 30.64
CA LYS A 303 2.57 16.77 30.89
C LYS A 303 1.50 16.33 31.90
N MET A 304 1.39 15.04 32.22
CA MET A 304 0.38 14.51 33.16
C MET A 304 0.95 14.38 34.57
N PRO A 305 0.26 14.83 35.63
CA PRO A 305 0.65 14.52 37.00
C PRO A 305 0.40 13.04 37.34
N CYS A 306 0.99 12.53 38.42
CA CYS A 306 0.67 11.19 38.94
C CYS A 306 -0.81 11.03 39.26
N SER A 307 -1.32 9.80 39.14
CA SER A 307 -2.65 9.47 39.65
C SER A 307 -2.70 9.56 41.17
N ASP A 308 -3.88 9.70 41.74
CA ASP A 308 -4.05 9.54 43.18
C ASP A 308 -3.73 8.09 43.55
N GLY A 309 -2.85 7.89 44.54
CA GLY A 309 -2.31 6.57 44.88
C GLY A 309 -0.92 6.27 44.30
N GLU A 310 -0.36 7.13 43.44
CA GLU A 310 0.99 6.98 42.88
C GLU A 310 1.90 8.17 43.22
N PHE A 311 3.21 7.96 43.29
CA PHE A 311 4.20 9.02 43.48
C PHE A 311 5.58 8.73 42.87
N GLY A 312 6.43 9.76 42.87
CA GLY A 312 7.85 9.64 42.52
C GLY A 312 8.13 9.82 41.03
N LYS A 313 9.36 9.47 40.61
CA LYS A 313 9.78 9.60 39.21
C LYS A 313 8.96 8.65 38.32
N ASP A 314 8.44 9.16 37.22
CA ASP A 314 7.58 8.43 36.28
C ASP A 314 6.33 7.80 36.97
N CYS A 315 6.00 8.27 38.19
CA CYS A 315 4.96 7.73 39.07
C CYS A 315 5.08 6.22 39.36
N THR A 316 6.31 5.71 39.43
CA THR A 316 6.61 4.27 39.55
C THR A 316 6.48 3.68 40.96
N HIS A 317 5.92 4.41 41.93
CA HIS A 317 5.76 3.97 43.31
C HIS A 317 4.33 4.18 43.81
N ASP A 318 3.76 3.15 44.44
CA ASP A 318 2.42 3.21 45.03
C ASP A 318 2.45 3.83 46.44
N CYS A 319 1.46 4.67 46.74
CA CYS A 319 1.17 5.13 48.11
C CYS A 319 0.88 3.92 49.02
N SER A 320 1.24 4.01 50.30
CA SER A 320 1.02 2.92 51.28
C SER A 320 -0.45 2.56 51.55
N GLY A 321 -1.40 3.39 51.10
CA GLY A 321 -2.82 3.31 51.45
C GLY A 321 -3.16 3.70 52.90
N ASN A 322 -2.16 3.87 53.77
CA ASN A 322 -2.35 4.05 55.22
C ASN A 322 -2.27 5.53 55.66
N CYS A 323 -2.44 6.50 54.76
CA CYS A 323 -2.64 7.88 55.19
C CYS A 323 -3.96 8.00 56.00
N LEU A 324 -4.03 8.96 56.91
CA LEU A 324 -5.20 9.16 57.78
C LEU A 324 -6.46 9.45 56.95
N ASN A 325 -7.58 8.81 57.30
CA ASN A 325 -8.88 8.95 56.63
C ASN A 325 -8.87 8.70 55.11
N GLY A 326 -7.90 7.92 54.59
CA GLY A 326 -7.78 7.66 53.15
C GLY A 326 -7.28 8.86 52.33
N ALA A 327 -6.65 9.85 52.97
CA ALA A 327 -6.06 11.00 52.28
C ALA A 327 -5.04 10.57 51.21
N VAL A 328 -4.99 11.27 50.09
CA VAL A 328 -4.04 10.99 49.00
C VAL A 328 -2.61 11.35 49.46
N CYS A 329 -1.63 10.49 49.20
CA CYS A 329 -0.24 10.77 49.56
C CYS A 329 0.41 11.76 48.57
N ASP A 330 1.44 12.50 49.01
CA ASP A 330 2.13 13.48 48.18
C ASP A 330 2.71 12.84 46.91
N LYS A 331 2.32 13.35 45.73
CA LYS A 331 2.67 12.79 44.42
C LYS A 331 4.16 12.86 44.07
N TYR A 332 4.96 13.67 44.78
CA TYR A 332 6.40 13.78 44.55
C TYR A 332 7.19 12.80 45.43
N LYS A 333 6.83 12.67 46.71
CA LYS A 333 7.63 11.99 47.74
C LYS A 333 6.92 10.84 48.44
N GLY A 334 5.64 10.62 48.18
CA GLY A 334 4.82 9.54 48.77
C GLY A 334 4.41 9.77 50.22
N THR A 335 4.53 11.01 50.72
CA THR A 335 4.38 11.31 52.14
C THR A 335 2.93 11.61 52.53
N CYS A 336 2.49 11.13 53.68
CA CYS A 336 1.21 11.47 54.29
C CYS A 336 1.41 12.55 55.37
N GLU A 337 0.43 13.45 55.56
CA GLU A 337 0.44 14.41 56.67
C GLU A 337 0.25 13.72 58.05
N SER A 338 -0.52 12.64 58.09
CA SER A 338 -0.62 11.73 59.23
C SER A 338 -0.99 10.33 58.79
N CYS A 339 -0.68 9.35 59.65
CA CYS A 339 -0.98 7.94 59.42
C CYS A 339 -2.29 7.52 60.08
N SER A 340 -2.96 6.58 59.41
CA SER A 340 -4.04 5.78 59.98
C SER A 340 -3.56 4.95 61.17
N ILE A 341 -4.52 4.51 61.98
CA ILE A 341 -4.26 3.78 63.24
C ILE A 341 -3.37 2.56 63.03
N GLY A 342 -2.33 2.43 63.86
CA GLY A 342 -1.39 1.31 63.80
C GLY A 342 -0.25 1.42 62.79
N TYR A 343 -0.09 2.58 62.13
CA TYR A 343 1.01 2.88 61.21
C TYR A 343 1.77 4.16 61.62
N GLU A 344 3.05 4.22 61.25
CA GLU A 344 3.96 5.34 61.48
C GLU A 344 4.97 5.54 60.34
N GLY A 345 5.81 6.57 60.47
CA GLY A 345 6.74 7.00 59.44
C GLY A 345 6.14 7.98 58.42
N PRO A 346 6.97 8.70 57.65
CA PRO A 346 6.50 9.80 56.79
C PRO A 346 5.65 9.35 55.60
N ARG A 347 5.68 8.07 55.23
CA ARG A 347 4.85 7.45 54.18
C ARG A 347 3.78 6.51 54.73
N CYS A 348 3.68 6.33 56.04
CA CYS A 348 2.78 5.37 56.70
C CYS A 348 2.93 3.92 56.19
N ASP A 349 4.13 3.59 55.73
CA ASP A 349 4.56 2.29 55.20
C ASP A 349 5.02 1.32 56.30
N LYS A 350 5.10 1.77 57.56
CA LYS A 350 5.58 1.00 58.71
C LYS A 350 4.46 0.80 59.71
N ALA A 351 4.24 -0.44 60.14
CA ALA A 351 3.41 -0.72 61.31
C ALA A 351 4.08 -0.16 62.58
N CYS A 352 3.28 0.15 63.60
CA CYS A 352 3.80 0.61 64.90
C CYS A 352 4.88 -0.32 65.47
N ILE A 353 5.96 0.28 65.97
CA ILE A 353 7.05 -0.42 66.64
C ILE A 353 6.55 -1.33 67.78
N TYR A 354 7.22 -2.49 67.92
CA TYR A 354 6.97 -3.53 68.92
C TYR A 354 6.58 -2.95 70.30
N GLY A 355 5.43 -3.38 70.82
CA GLY A 355 4.91 -2.94 72.12
C GLY A 355 4.02 -1.69 72.09
N ARG A 356 3.69 -1.15 70.91
CA ARG A 356 2.80 0.02 70.74
C ARG A 356 1.67 -0.22 69.73
N TYR A 357 0.58 0.51 69.87
CA TYR A 357 -0.57 0.46 68.96
C TYR A 357 -1.37 1.78 68.89
N GLY A 358 -2.35 1.83 67.97
CA GLY A 358 -3.33 2.90 67.85
C GLY A 358 -2.84 4.12 67.07
N LEU A 359 -3.56 5.24 67.17
CA LEU A 359 -3.23 6.47 66.43
C LEU A 359 -1.87 7.02 66.90
N LYS A 360 -0.97 7.29 65.94
CA LYS A 360 0.42 7.73 66.18
C LYS A 360 1.22 6.79 67.13
N CYS A 361 0.85 5.50 67.21
CA CYS A 361 1.51 4.51 68.07
C CYS A 361 1.64 4.94 69.55
N SER A 362 0.68 5.75 70.01
CA SER A 362 0.72 6.40 71.32
C SER A 362 0.40 5.47 72.48
N LEU A 363 -0.37 4.41 72.24
CA LEU A 363 -0.80 3.44 73.25
C LEU A 363 0.24 2.32 73.39
N LYS A 364 0.43 1.81 74.61
CA LYS A 364 1.32 0.67 74.89
C LYS A 364 0.52 -0.63 74.94
N CYS A 365 1.08 -1.72 74.40
CA CYS A 365 0.54 -3.07 74.59
C CYS A 365 0.43 -3.42 76.09
N GLY A 366 -0.56 -4.25 76.45
CA GLY A 366 -0.59 -4.91 77.75
C GLY A 366 0.32 -6.15 77.81
N HIS A 367 0.15 -6.96 78.85
CA HIS A 367 1.03 -8.09 79.15
C HIS A 367 0.67 -9.35 78.35
N CYS A 368 0.92 -9.30 77.04
CA CYS A 368 0.83 -10.45 76.15
C CYS A 368 1.88 -11.52 76.53
N ILE A 369 1.62 -12.78 76.15
CA ILE A 369 2.62 -13.86 76.23
C ILE A 369 3.89 -13.49 75.45
N ASP A 370 5.05 -13.91 75.98
CA ASP A 370 6.39 -13.62 75.46
C ASP A 370 6.72 -12.12 75.28
N SER A 371 5.95 -11.25 75.94
CA SER A 371 6.13 -9.78 76.02
C SER A 371 6.24 -9.04 74.69
N THR A 372 5.86 -9.66 73.57
CA THR A 372 6.08 -9.10 72.22
C THR A 372 4.85 -9.25 71.32
N ASN A 373 4.48 -8.14 70.67
CA ASN A 373 3.36 -7.98 69.72
C ASN A 373 1.94 -8.28 70.23
N CYS A 374 1.34 -7.25 70.84
CA CYS A 374 -0.08 -7.02 70.59
C CYS A 374 -0.29 -6.52 69.14
N ASN A 375 -1.50 -6.67 68.60
CA ASN A 375 -1.87 -6.15 67.28
C ASN A 375 -1.64 -4.62 67.21
N HIS A 376 -0.84 -4.18 66.24
CA HIS A 376 -0.41 -2.79 66.09
C HIS A 376 -1.55 -1.79 65.84
N VAL A 377 -2.71 -2.23 65.34
CA VAL A 377 -3.88 -1.38 65.12
C VAL A 377 -4.70 -1.22 66.40
N ASN A 378 -5.18 -2.33 66.97
CA ASN A 378 -6.21 -2.31 68.02
C ASN A 378 -5.70 -2.69 69.43
N GLY A 379 -4.48 -3.21 69.55
CA GLY A 379 -3.82 -3.54 70.82
C GLY A 379 -4.13 -4.91 71.40
N THR A 380 -4.74 -5.84 70.65
CA THR A 380 -5.11 -7.16 71.18
C THR A 380 -3.93 -8.14 71.20
N CYS A 381 -3.77 -8.91 72.28
CA CYS A 381 -2.80 -9.98 72.44
C CYS A 381 -3.36 -11.29 71.83
N THR A 382 -3.10 -11.53 70.55
CA THR A 382 -3.66 -12.68 69.81
C THR A 382 -3.25 -14.05 70.37
N GLN A 383 -2.08 -14.15 71.01
CA GLN A 383 -1.61 -15.37 71.68
C GLN A 383 -2.09 -15.49 73.15
N GLY A 384 -2.85 -14.50 73.65
CA GLY A 384 -3.32 -14.42 75.03
C GLY A 384 -2.34 -13.74 76.00
N CYS A 385 -2.66 -13.86 77.29
CA CYS A 385 -2.02 -13.11 78.36
C CYS A 385 -0.94 -13.89 79.12
N ALA A 386 0.11 -13.19 79.54
CA ALA A 386 1.14 -13.73 80.42
C ALA A 386 0.55 -14.18 81.78
N PRO A 387 1.18 -15.15 82.48
CA PRO A 387 0.76 -15.55 83.82
C PRO A 387 0.64 -14.36 84.78
N GLY A 388 -0.36 -14.38 85.65
CA GLY A 388 -0.69 -13.25 86.54
C GLY A 388 -1.62 -12.20 85.94
N TRP A 389 -2.05 -12.35 84.68
CA TRP A 389 -3.01 -11.46 84.00
C TRP A 389 -4.26 -12.21 83.54
N GLN A 390 -5.42 -11.57 83.67
CA GLN A 390 -6.72 -12.12 83.27
C GLN A 390 -6.80 -12.30 81.76
N LYS A 391 -7.49 -13.34 81.30
CA LYS A 391 -7.70 -13.67 79.88
C LYS A 391 -8.71 -12.71 79.22
N LEU A 392 -8.28 -11.47 79.03
CA LEU A 392 -8.98 -10.40 78.32
C LEU A 392 -8.13 -9.95 77.14
N ASP A 393 -8.75 -9.50 76.05
CA ASP A 393 -8.11 -9.27 74.75
C ASP A 393 -6.85 -8.41 74.77
N LYS A 394 -6.68 -7.52 75.76
CA LYS A 394 -5.52 -6.61 75.89
C LYS A 394 -4.59 -6.92 77.07
N CYS A 395 -4.91 -7.88 77.93
CA CYS A 395 -4.04 -8.30 79.04
C CYS A 395 -3.59 -7.16 79.97
N VAL A 396 -4.51 -6.29 80.36
CA VAL A 396 -4.27 -5.10 81.22
C VAL A 396 -4.83 -5.20 82.64
N ILE A 397 -5.47 -6.31 83.00
CA ILE A 397 -6.02 -6.54 84.36
C ILE A 397 -5.29 -7.73 85.01
N PRO A 398 -4.67 -7.56 86.20
CA PRO A 398 -4.01 -8.65 86.90
C PRO A 398 -5.01 -9.63 87.52
N CYS A 399 -4.56 -10.85 87.84
CA CYS A 399 -5.38 -11.84 88.53
C CYS A 399 -5.96 -11.33 89.85
N LEU A 400 -7.14 -11.80 90.22
CA LEU A 400 -7.75 -11.46 91.51
C LEU A 400 -6.99 -12.14 92.65
N ASN A 401 -6.98 -11.52 93.83
CA ASN A 401 -6.41 -12.10 95.05
C ASN A 401 -7.00 -13.49 95.29
N GLY A 402 -6.15 -14.51 95.47
CA GLY A 402 -6.55 -15.91 95.59
C GLY A 402 -6.49 -16.72 94.29
N THR A 403 -6.17 -16.09 93.15
CA THR A 403 -6.02 -16.76 91.84
C THR A 403 -4.65 -16.49 91.20
N TYR A 404 -4.12 -17.46 90.47
CA TYR A 404 -2.79 -17.38 89.85
C TYR A 404 -2.67 -18.11 88.49
N GLY A 405 -1.53 -17.91 87.81
CA GLY A 405 -1.16 -18.58 86.57
C GLY A 405 -1.74 -17.95 85.30
N LYS A 406 -1.60 -18.66 84.17
CA LYS A 406 -2.06 -18.19 82.85
C LYS A 406 -3.58 -18.05 82.81
N GLY A 407 -4.07 -16.81 82.67
CA GLY A 407 -5.51 -16.53 82.68
C GLY A 407 -6.19 -16.70 84.04
N CYS A 408 -5.42 -16.76 85.14
CA CYS A 408 -5.94 -16.80 86.52
C CYS A 408 -6.80 -18.03 86.85
N ILE A 409 -6.54 -19.17 86.19
CA ILE A 409 -7.38 -20.38 86.27
C ILE A 409 -7.12 -21.25 87.50
N TYR A 410 -6.04 -21.00 88.25
CA TYR A 410 -5.69 -21.77 89.44
C TYR A 410 -6.01 -20.97 90.71
N ASN A 411 -6.62 -21.62 91.69
CA ASN A 411 -6.89 -21.03 93.01
C ASN A 411 -5.75 -21.36 93.98
N CYS A 412 -5.38 -20.44 94.87
CA CYS A 412 -4.47 -20.73 95.98
C CYS A 412 -5.11 -21.80 96.89
N THR A 413 -4.43 -22.93 97.13
CA THR A 413 -4.97 -24.07 97.88
C THR A 413 -4.83 -23.97 99.39
N ALA A 414 -4.10 -22.97 99.90
CA ALA A 414 -4.00 -22.64 101.32
C ALA A 414 -3.87 -21.13 101.51
N ILE A 415 -4.28 -20.63 102.69
CA ILE A 415 -3.96 -19.27 103.15
C ILE A 415 -2.47 -19.25 103.50
N CYS A 416 -1.68 -18.32 102.94
CA CYS A 416 -0.26 -18.23 103.29
C CYS A 416 -0.10 -17.89 104.79
N PRO A 417 1.00 -18.28 105.47
CA PRO A 417 1.09 -18.26 106.94
C PRO A 417 0.77 -16.92 107.63
N ASN A 418 0.94 -15.78 106.94
CA ASN A 418 0.68 -14.44 107.47
C ASN A 418 -0.72 -13.87 107.11
N GLY A 419 -1.60 -14.66 106.49
CA GLY A 419 -2.93 -14.22 106.03
C GLY A 419 -2.98 -13.65 104.61
N ASP A 420 -1.83 -13.55 103.94
CA ASP A 420 -1.71 -13.04 102.57
C ASP A 420 -2.11 -14.06 101.49
N PHE A 421 -2.35 -13.55 100.29
CA PHE A 421 -2.67 -14.35 99.10
C PHE A 421 -1.40 -14.84 98.38
N CYS A 422 -1.48 -16.00 97.72
CA CYS A 422 -0.36 -16.54 96.95
C CYS A 422 0.01 -15.68 95.74
N ASN A 423 1.27 -15.79 95.29
CA ASN A 423 1.81 -15.06 94.14
C ASN A 423 0.98 -15.31 92.87
N ARG A 424 0.49 -14.23 92.25
CA ARG A 424 -0.40 -14.29 91.08
C ARG A 424 0.22 -14.93 89.84
N ILE A 425 1.56 -15.03 89.76
CA ILE A 425 2.26 -15.62 88.61
C ILE A 425 2.34 -17.15 88.73
N ASP A 426 2.84 -17.65 89.87
CA ASP A 426 3.25 -19.05 90.05
C ASP A 426 2.59 -19.79 91.23
N GLY A 427 1.82 -19.10 92.07
CA GLY A 427 1.11 -19.67 93.21
C GLY A 427 1.95 -19.84 94.48
N SER A 428 3.18 -19.33 94.51
CA SER A 428 4.08 -19.43 95.68
C SER A 428 3.59 -18.60 96.88
N CYS A 429 3.85 -19.10 98.10
CA CYS A 429 3.79 -18.32 99.35
C CYS A 429 5.23 -17.94 99.77
N PRO A 430 5.49 -16.72 100.27
CA PRO A 430 6.87 -16.21 100.47
C PRO A 430 7.79 -17.03 101.39
N GLU A 431 7.25 -17.82 102.33
CA GLU A 431 8.04 -18.55 103.33
C GLU A 431 7.98 -20.09 103.18
N GLY A 432 7.35 -20.59 102.12
CA GLY A 432 7.29 -22.02 101.79
C GLY A 432 6.35 -22.89 102.67
N PRO A 433 6.10 -24.15 102.28
CA PRO A 433 5.30 -25.10 103.04
C PRO A 433 6.12 -25.80 104.15
N MET A 434 5.47 -26.16 105.26
CA MET A 434 6.14 -26.88 106.37
C MET A 434 6.52 -28.32 106.00
N GLU A 435 7.79 -28.67 106.15
CA GLU A 435 8.33 -30.02 105.87
C GLU A 435 8.10 -31.04 107.00
N ARG A 436 8.18 -32.33 106.65
CA ARG A 436 8.75 -33.38 107.51
C ARG A 436 9.78 -34.18 106.72
N GLN A 437 10.91 -34.44 107.37
CA GLN A 437 12.10 -35.06 106.78
C GLN A 437 12.10 -36.59 106.93
N ASN A 438 12.92 -37.25 106.09
CA ASN A 438 13.87 -38.30 106.49
C ASN A 438 14.80 -38.64 105.30
N GLU A 439 16.11 -38.47 105.51
CA GLU A 439 17.23 -39.43 105.32
C GLU A 439 17.06 -40.53 104.23
N ASP A 440 18.01 -40.83 103.31
CA ASP A 440 19.44 -41.05 103.53
C ASP A 440 20.27 -41.22 102.20
N ASN A 441 21.60 -41.13 102.32
CA ASN A 441 22.76 -41.52 101.49
C ASN A 441 22.76 -42.09 100.02
N SER A 442 23.86 -41.73 99.32
CA SER A 442 24.76 -42.59 98.45
C SER A 442 24.52 -42.86 96.94
N GLN A 443 25.52 -42.41 96.15
CA GLN A 443 26.18 -42.94 94.91
C GLN A 443 25.58 -44.03 93.96
N ILE A 444 26.01 -43.89 92.68
CA ILE A 444 26.51 -44.94 91.72
C ILE A 444 25.56 -45.52 90.60
N SER A 445 25.90 -45.18 89.33
CA SER A 445 26.14 -46.07 88.15
C SER A 445 25.12 -46.53 87.05
N ILE A 446 25.48 -46.15 85.79
CA ILE A 446 25.67 -46.94 84.52
C ILE A 446 24.44 -47.52 83.72
N ILE A 447 24.62 -47.54 82.37
CA ILE A 447 23.97 -48.33 81.28
C ILE A 447 22.70 -47.67 80.65
N ALA A 448 22.43 -47.62 79.33
CA ALA A 448 23.15 -47.53 78.03
C ALA A 448 22.16 -47.98 76.92
N GLY A 449 22.30 -47.46 75.68
CA GLY A 449 21.47 -47.81 74.51
C GLY A 449 21.44 -46.65 73.50
N SER A 450 22.36 -46.52 72.54
CA SER A 450 22.45 -47.25 71.24
C SER A 450 21.29 -46.86 70.29
N ILE A 451 21.44 -46.45 69.02
CA ILE A 451 22.40 -46.79 67.95
C ILE A 451 22.63 -45.61 66.95
N SER A 452 23.91 -45.38 66.58
CA SER A 452 24.57 -45.03 65.29
C SER A 452 23.84 -44.46 64.06
N THR A 453 24.40 -43.67 63.11
CA THR A 453 25.71 -43.03 62.70
C THR A 453 26.03 -43.35 61.21
N VAL A 454 27.07 -42.70 60.64
CA VAL A 454 27.68 -42.87 59.28
C VAL A 454 26.79 -42.35 58.10
N VAL A 455 27.27 -41.70 57.02
CA VAL A 455 28.58 -41.72 56.34
C VAL A 455 28.99 -40.36 55.73
N ILE A 456 30.21 -39.89 56.04
CA ILE A 456 30.95 -38.88 55.26
C ILE A 456 32.00 -39.61 54.39
N VAL A 457 31.68 -39.94 53.14
CA VAL A 457 32.63 -40.50 52.13
C VAL A 457 32.31 -40.06 50.69
N ALA A 458 31.06 -39.73 50.35
CA ALA A 458 30.62 -39.55 48.96
C ALA A 458 31.04 -38.22 48.26
N LEU A 459 31.80 -37.34 48.92
CA LEU A 459 32.09 -35.97 48.43
C LEU A 459 33.30 -35.85 47.47
N VAL A 460 34.00 -36.93 47.13
CA VAL A 460 35.27 -36.85 46.36
C VAL A 460 35.22 -37.59 44.99
N THR A 461 34.22 -38.42 44.72
CA THR A 461 34.19 -39.29 43.52
C THR A 461 33.34 -38.80 42.35
N ILE A 462 32.49 -37.78 42.53
CA ILE A 462 31.55 -37.32 41.48
C ILE A 462 32.10 -36.10 40.70
N GLY A 463 32.96 -35.28 41.31
CA GLY A 463 33.56 -34.10 40.68
C GLY A 463 34.43 -34.37 39.45
N PHE A 464 34.83 -35.62 39.20
CA PHE A 464 35.66 -36.01 38.07
C PHE A 464 34.89 -36.67 36.90
N LYS A 465 33.56 -36.85 37.00
CA LYS A 465 32.73 -37.43 35.92
C LYS A 465 31.88 -36.41 35.13
N ILE A 466 31.81 -35.16 35.58
CA ILE A 466 30.93 -34.12 34.99
C ILE A 466 31.60 -33.39 33.81
N ILE A 467 32.92 -33.51 33.64
CA ILE A 467 33.68 -32.81 32.59
C ILE A 467 34.29 -33.85 31.63
N MET A 468 33.89 -33.78 30.35
CA MET A 468 34.50 -34.48 29.18
C MET A 468 34.13 -35.94 28.88
N TYR A 469 33.00 -36.50 29.35
CA TYR A 469 32.33 -37.59 28.62
C TYR A 469 31.00 -37.18 27.97
N ARG A 470 31.19 -36.31 26.96
CA ARG A 470 30.62 -36.43 25.61
C ARG A 470 29.08 -36.45 25.51
N ARG A 471 28.48 -35.40 24.94
CA ARG A 471 28.39 -35.24 23.47
C ARG A 471 28.16 -36.58 22.75
N ARG A 472 26.92 -37.07 22.75
CA ARG A 472 26.10 -37.23 21.54
C ARG A 472 24.74 -37.83 21.89
N GLU A 473 23.68 -37.17 21.40
CA GLU A 473 22.46 -37.79 20.86
C GLU A 473 21.55 -38.63 21.79
N ASN A 474 20.21 -38.65 21.64
CA ASN A 474 19.30 -37.77 20.90
C ASN A 474 17.85 -37.98 21.42
N LYS A 475 17.00 -36.97 21.19
CA LYS A 475 15.52 -37.04 21.02
C LYS A 475 14.56 -37.43 22.17
N HIS A 476 13.39 -36.77 22.07
CA HIS A 476 12.06 -37.04 22.69
C HIS A 476 11.97 -36.87 24.22
N SER A 477 11.06 -36.04 24.75
CA SER A 477 9.62 -35.96 24.44
C SER A 477 8.98 -34.59 24.74
N ARG A 478 7.78 -34.33 24.21
CA ARG A 478 6.82 -33.36 24.76
C ARG A 478 5.38 -33.69 24.32
N GLN A 479 4.55 -34.14 25.26
CA GLN A 479 3.09 -34.21 25.16
C GLN A 479 2.48 -34.14 26.57
N VAL A 480 1.48 -33.23 26.74
CA VAL A 480 0.13 -33.32 27.40
C VAL A 480 0.06 -34.08 28.77
N ILE A 481 -0.61 -33.63 29.85
CA ILE A 481 -2.05 -33.30 30.06
C ILE A 481 -2.28 -32.29 31.22
N GLU A 482 -3.52 -31.76 31.28
CA GLU A 482 -4.20 -30.77 32.14
C GLU A 482 -4.23 -31.03 33.67
N GLU A 483 -4.64 -30.02 34.47
CA GLU A 483 -5.92 -30.05 35.24
C GLU A 483 -6.34 -28.67 35.81
N ASP A 484 -7.63 -28.53 36.15
CA ASP A 484 -8.40 -27.29 36.40
C ASP A 484 -8.28 -26.65 37.80
N TYR A 485 -8.75 -25.39 37.94
CA TYR A 485 -9.45 -24.93 39.16
C TYR A 485 -10.51 -23.83 38.88
N VAL A 486 -11.66 -23.97 39.53
CA VAL A 486 -12.84 -23.08 39.49
C VAL A 486 -12.85 -22.13 40.69
N TYR A 487 -13.33 -20.88 40.53
CA TYR A 487 -13.84 -20.07 41.64
C TYR A 487 -15.07 -19.24 41.27
N GLN A 488 -15.95 -19.03 42.25
CA GLN A 488 -17.29 -18.43 42.12
C GLN A 488 -17.27 -16.90 42.35
N LEU A 489 -18.27 -16.19 41.81
CA LEU A 489 -18.57 -14.80 42.18
C LEU A 489 -19.30 -14.75 43.55
N PRO A 490 -19.06 -13.72 44.37
CA PRO A 490 -19.98 -13.27 45.41
C PRO A 490 -21.02 -12.26 44.87
N GLU A 491 -22.12 -12.13 45.60
CA GLU A 491 -23.32 -11.37 45.23
C GLU A 491 -23.13 -9.83 45.34
N ILE A 492 -23.92 -9.09 44.55
CA ILE A 492 -24.03 -7.62 44.65
C ILE A 492 -25.13 -7.31 45.67
N VAL A 493 -24.82 -6.42 46.63
CA VAL A 493 -25.82 -5.77 47.47
C VAL A 493 -26.21 -4.45 46.81
N ASP A 494 -27.51 -4.21 46.65
CA ASP A 494 -28.05 -2.95 46.13
C ASP A 494 -27.72 -1.78 47.06
N ASP A 495 -27.28 -0.64 46.50
CA ASP A 495 -27.33 0.65 47.18
C ASP A 495 -27.76 1.74 46.18
N GLU A 496 -29.04 2.06 46.19
CA GLU A 496 -29.61 3.18 45.43
C GLU A 496 -29.24 4.50 46.12
N ASN A 497 -28.17 5.18 45.70
CA ASN A 497 -28.03 6.65 45.76
C ASN A 497 -26.68 7.15 45.19
N ALA A 498 -26.61 7.40 43.87
CA ALA A 498 -25.48 8.10 43.24
C ALA A 498 -25.82 8.73 41.87
N TYR A 499 -26.99 9.37 41.74
CA TYR A 499 -27.42 10.05 40.50
C TYR A 499 -28.11 11.41 40.72
N GLU A 500 -27.58 12.26 41.62
CA GLU A 500 -27.92 13.70 41.69
C GLU A 500 -26.68 14.56 41.98
N GLU A 501 -25.59 14.44 41.19
CA GLU A 501 -24.48 15.41 41.28
C GLU A 501 -23.63 15.57 40.00
N LEU A 502 -24.25 15.49 38.81
CA LEU A 502 -23.56 15.71 37.52
C LEU A 502 -24.23 16.73 36.56
N ASP A 503 -25.28 17.42 36.99
CA ASP A 503 -25.96 18.48 36.20
C ASP A 503 -25.51 19.92 36.58
N ALA A 504 -24.43 20.07 37.36
CA ALA A 504 -24.00 21.37 37.92
C ALA A 504 -22.70 21.96 37.33
N ALA A 505 -22.20 21.41 36.21
CA ALA A 505 -20.87 21.75 35.67
C ALA A 505 -20.83 22.26 34.21
N GLU A 506 -21.98 22.47 33.55
CA GLU A 506 -22.01 22.85 32.12
C GLU A 506 -22.63 24.24 31.81
N GLU A 507 -22.82 25.12 32.81
CA GLU A 507 -23.34 26.49 32.59
C GLU A 507 -22.33 27.65 32.78
N ASN A 508 -21.08 27.36 33.17
CA ASN A 508 -20.12 28.41 33.60
C ASN A 508 -18.96 28.73 32.62
N CYS A 509 -19.09 28.38 31.34
CA CYS A 509 -18.11 28.77 30.30
C CYS A 509 -18.72 29.56 29.12
N ILE A 510 -19.83 30.27 29.34
CA ILE A 510 -20.41 31.23 28.38
C ILE A 510 -20.80 32.53 29.12
N LYS A 511 -19.81 33.32 29.57
CA LYS A 511 -19.93 34.77 29.91
C LYS A 511 -18.61 35.41 30.40
N GLN A 512 -17.62 35.48 29.51
CA GLN A 512 -16.48 36.40 29.51
C GLN A 512 -15.86 36.23 28.10
N PHE A 513 -15.81 37.20 27.20
CA PHE A 513 -15.64 38.64 27.36
C PHE A 513 -16.63 39.45 26.50
N ALA A 514 -17.04 40.61 26.99
CA ALA A 514 -17.68 41.65 26.18
C ALA A 514 -17.29 43.05 26.67
N THR A 515 -17.07 43.95 25.70
CA THR A 515 -16.90 45.42 25.77
C THR A 515 -15.54 46.01 26.21
N PRO A 516 -15.11 47.16 25.62
CA PRO A 516 -13.78 47.74 25.82
C PRO A 516 -13.79 49.12 26.54
N SER A 517 -12.63 49.54 27.05
CA SER A 517 -12.31 50.95 27.35
C SER A 517 -10.81 51.22 27.26
N SER A 518 -10.43 52.46 26.93
CA SER A 518 -9.15 52.80 26.30
C SER A 518 -8.13 53.56 27.17
N THR A 519 -6.85 53.40 26.82
CA THR A 519 -5.72 54.39 26.92
C THR A 519 -5.23 54.87 28.29
N PRO A 520 -4.00 55.45 28.39
CA PRO A 520 -2.83 55.42 27.48
C PRO A 520 -1.49 55.05 28.18
N ILE A 521 -0.41 54.89 27.40
CA ILE A 521 0.91 55.54 27.60
C ILE A 521 1.74 55.41 26.32
N SER A 522 2.50 56.46 26.01
CA SER A 522 3.26 56.69 24.78
C SER A 522 4.71 56.22 24.86
N LEU A 523 5.33 55.91 23.71
CA LEU A 523 6.65 56.44 23.32
C LEU A 523 6.85 56.28 21.79
N GLU A 524 7.57 57.24 21.21
CA GLU A 524 7.52 57.55 19.76
C GLU A 524 8.54 56.78 18.93
N SER A 525 8.34 56.77 17.60
CA SER A 525 9.41 56.63 16.60
C SER A 525 9.07 57.48 15.38
N PRO A 526 10.05 58.18 14.76
CA PRO A 526 9.76 59.34 13.92
C PRO A 526 9.30 58.99 12.50
N ILE A 527 8.42 59.86 12.01
CA ILE A 527 7.88 59.86 10.64
C ILE A 527 8.83 60.58 9.69
N ILE A 528 9.09 60.02 8.51
CA ILE A 528 9.19 60.82 7.27
C ILE A 528 8.21 60.23 6.26
N GLN A 529 7.58 61.12 5.49
CA GLN A 529 6.31 60.97 4.80
C GLN A 529 6.47 61.42 3.33
N ARG A 530 5.44 61.16 2.49
CA ARG A 530 5.20 61.77 1.15
C ARG A 530 5.95 61.12 -0.02
N ASN A 531 5.40 61.01 -1.23
CA ASN A 531 4.07 61.38 -1.77
C ASN A 531 3.79 60.59 -3.08
N GLU A 532 2.53 60.28 -3.38
CA GLU A 532 2.05 60.23 -4.78
C GLU A 532 1.70 61.67 -5.23
N PRO A 533 1.55 61.97 -6.54
CA PRO A 533 0.20 61.83 -7.13
C PRO A 533 0.13 61.56 -8.67
N ASP A 534 -1.07 61.12 -9.09
CA ASP A 534 -1.81 61.50 -10.32
C ASP A 534 -1.25 61.23 -11.74
N ALA A 535 -2.08 61.02 -12.79
CA ALA A 535 -3.51 60.66 -12.84
C ALA A 535 -3.98 60.32 -14.28
N SER A 536 -5.00 59.44 -14.38
CA SER A 536 -6.05 59.43 -15.43
C SER A 536 -5.64 59.00 -16.87
N ALA A 537 -6.54 58.50 -17.74
CA ALA A 537 -7.99 58.33 -17.63
C ALA A 537 -8.55 57.21 -18.55
N LYS A 538 -9.59 56.49 -18.07
CA LYS A 538 -10.90 56.20 -18.72
C LYS A 538 -10.99 55.55 -20.13
N SER A 539 -12.00 54.72 -20.47
CA SER A 539 -13.06 53.98 -19.74
C SER A 539 -14.02 53.28 -20.72
N GLN A 540 -14.53 52.08 -20.42
CA GLN A 540 -15.84 51.48 -20.83
C GLN A 540 -15.80 49.98 -20.41
N GLU A 541 -16.36 49.50 -19.29
CA GLU A 541 -17.79 49.37 -18.86
C GLU A 541 -18.60 48.40 -19.74
N PHE A 542 -19.39 47.42 -19.25
CA PHE A 542 -19.89 47.00 -17.92
C PHE A 542 -20.22 45.46 -18.01
N ASP A 543 -20.56 44.66 -16.98
CA ASP A 543 -20.87 44.87 -15.55
C ASP A 543 -20.73 43.55 -14.72
N LYS A 544 -20.39 43.65 -13.41
CA LYS A 544 -21.14 43.15 -12.19
C LYS A 544 -21.72 41.71 -12.17
N GLN A 545 -21.68 40.93 -11.08
CA GLN A 545 -21.56 41.19 -9.62
C GLN A 545 -20.87 39.96 -8.96
N ASN A 546 -19.98 40.09 -7.98
CA ASN A 546 -20.32 40.16 -6.55
C ASN A 546 -19.12 40.66 -5.73
N ASN A 547 -19.39 41.41 -4.65
CA ASN A 547 -18.38 42.07 -3.83
C ASN A 547 -18.72 41.86 -2.34
N CYS A 548 -17.77 41.41 -1.52
CA CYS A 548 -17.92 41.37 -0.05
C CYS A 548 -16.62 41.86 0.61
N PHE A 549 -16.73 42.98 1.33
CA PHE A 549 -15.68 43.55 2.17
C PHE A 549 -15.94 43.21 3.64
N HIS A 550 -14.89 43.20 4.46
CA HIS A 550 -14.97 42.85 5.88
C HIS A 550 -15.94 43.71 6.71
N SER A 551 -16.77 43.06 7.51
CA SER A 551 -17.29 43.60 8.77
C SER A 551 -17.48 42.46 9.78
N SER A 552 -17.26 42.76 11.05
CA SER A 552 -17.24 41.78 12.14
C SER A 552 -18.64 41.41 12.61
N THR A 553 -19.19 40.30 12.12
CA THR A 553 -20.27 39.53 12.77
C THR A 553 -20.32 38.12 12.18
N LYS A 554 -20.75 37.11 12.97
CA LYS A 554 -20.90 35.73 12.48
C LYS A 554 -21.90 35.70 11.31
N LEU A 555 -21.44 35.30 10.13
CA LEU A 555 -22.30 34.89 9.02
C LEU A 555 -21.89 33.48 8.58
N HIS A 556 -22.86 32.58 8.50
CA HIS A 556 -22.65 31.28 7.86
C HIS A 556 -22.38 31.51 6.37
N CYS A 557 -21.19 31.18 5.90
CA CYS A 557 -20.99 30.92 4.48
C CYS A 557 -21.54 29.52 4.19
N GLU A 558 -22.81 29.43 3.79
CA GLU A 558 -23.32 28.25 3.08
C GLU A 558 -22.58 28.15 1.75
N VAL A 559 -21.45 27.43 1.74
CA VAL A 559 -20.85 26.96 0.49
C VAL A 559 -21.76 25.85 -0.03
N LYS A 560 -22.76 26.24 -0.83
CA LYS A 560 -23.58 25.28 -1.59
C LYS A 560 -22.70 24.58 -2.62
N CYS A 561 -22.10 23.48 -2.20
CA CYS A 561 -21.34 22.59 -3.06
C CYS A 561 -22.25 22.10 -4.20
N PRO A 562 -21.92 22.40 -5.47
CA PRO A 562 -22.79 22.07 -6.58
C PRO A 562 -22.78 20.56 -6.81
N THR A 563 -23.86 19.88 -6.41
CA THR A 563 -24.13 18.46 -6.68
C THR A 563 -24.31 18.23 -8.18
N LYS A 564 -23.18 18.01 -8.88
CA LYS A 564 -23.17 17.74 -10.32
C LYS A 564 -23.39 16.27 -10.60
N VAL A 565 -24.54 15.96 -11.20
CA VAL A 565 -24.80 14.69 -11.87
C VAL A 565 -23.81 14.53 -13.03
N VAL A 566 -23.26 13.33 -13.20
CA VAL A 566 -22.30 12.97 -14.25
C VAL A 566 -22.95 11.94 -15.16
N MET A 567 -23.02 12.24 -16.46
CA MET A 567 -23.45 11.25 -17.46
C MET A 567 -22.33 10.22 -17.65
N ILE A 568 -22.68 8.94 -17.84
CA ILE A 568 -21.67 7.87 -18.00
C ILE A 568 -20.64 8.13 -19.12
N PRO A 569 -21.02 8.63 -20.32
CA PRO A 569 -20.04 8.98 -21.36
C PRO A 569 -19.02 10.04 -20.91
N ASP A 570 -19.46 11.01 -20.10
CA ASP A 570 -18.66 12.14 -19.64
C ASP A 570 -17.83 11.80 -18.38
N LEU A 571 -17.97 10.60 -17.83
CA LEU A 571 -17.26 10.16 -16.62
C LEU A 571 -15.74 10.19 -16.83
N LYS A 572 -15.24 9.91 -18.04
CA LYS A 572 -13.80 9.98 -18.36
C LYS A 572 -13.28 11.42 -18.33
N SER A 573 -13.94 12.35 -19.00
CA SER A 573 -13.57 13.77 -18.97
C SER A 573 -13.68 14.32 -17.56
N LYS A 574 -14.76 13.99 -16.85
CA LYS A 574 -14.95 14.38 -15.46
C LYS A 574 -13.82 13.92 -14.53
N ILE A 575 -13.27 12.72 -14.73
CA ILE A 575 -12.08 12.26 -13.99
C ILE A 575 -10.87 13.14 -14.35
N LEU A 576 -10.57 13.32 -15.64
CA LEU A 576 -9.44 14.14 -16.09
C LEU A 576 -9.51 15.59 -15.57
N ASP A 577 -10.70 16.21 -15.60
CA ASP A 577 -10.98 17.55 -15.07
C ASP A 577 -10.73 17.64 -13.54
N LEU A 578 -10.98 16.54 -12.81
CA LEU A 578 -10.79 16.46 -11.35
C LEU A 578 -9.34 16.14 -10.95
N GLU A 579 -8.58 15.47 -11.83
CA GLU A 579 -7.15 15.17 -11.68
C GLU A 579 -6.24 16.38 -11.95
N GLU A 580 -6.74 17.41 -12.66
CA GLU A 580 -5.98 18.64 -12.92
C GLU A 580 -5.46 19.28 -11.63
N HIS A 581 -4.31 19.97 -11.75
CA HIS A 581 -3.67 20.71 -10.67
C HIS A 581 -3.43 19.87 -9.39
N PHE A 582 -2.94 18.63 -9.55
CA PHE A 582 -2.67 17.68 -8.47
C PHE A 582 -3.93 17.22 -7.71
N ASN A 583 -4.97 16.80 -8.45
CA ASN A 583 -6.25 16.35 -7.90
C ASN A 583 -7.03 17.45 -7.14
N GLU A 584 -6.81 18.73 -7.45
CA GLU A 584 -7.44 19.85 -6.74
C GLU A 584 -8.98 19.76 -6.82
N GLY A 585 -9.51 19.29 -7.95
CA GLY A 585 -10.93 19.05 -8.13
C GLY A 585 -11.47 17.96 -7.19
N PHE A 586 -10.77 16.82 -7.07
CA PHE A 586 -11.16 15.75 -6.14
C PHE A 586 -11.06 16.18 -4.68
N ILE A 587 -10.04 16.97 -4.31
CA ILE A 587 -9.91 17.54 -2.96
C ILE A 587 -11.14 18.40 -2.65
N LYS A 588 -11.47 19.36 -3.52
CA LYS A 588 -12.63 20.24 -3.38
C LYS A 588 -13.94 19.46 -3.28
N GLU A 589 -14.17 18.44 -4.11
CA GLU A 589 -15.36 17.59 -3.99
C GLU A 589 -15.40 16.82 -2.66
N PHE A 590 -14.30 16.21 -2.22
CA PHE A 590 -14.27 15.40 -1.02
C PHE A 590 -14.41 16.22 0.28
N GLU A 591 -13.81 17.42 0.32
CA GLU A 591 -14.02 18.40 1.39
C GLU A 591 -15.45 18.95 1.40
N CYS A 592 -16.07 19.08 0.22
CA CYS A 592 -17.49 19.43 0.05
C CYS A 592 -18.46 18.35 0.55
N ILE A 593 -18.03 17.10 0.76
CA ILE A 593 -18.84 16.07 1.43
C ILE A 593 -18.81 16.36 2.94
N SER A 594 -19.52 17.42 3.30
CA SER A 594 -19.54 18.00 4.63
C SER A 594 -19.84 16.96 5.71
N THR A 595 -19.04 16.96 6.77
CA THR A 595 -19.50 16.61 8.11
C THR A 595 -20.45 17.70 8.59
N GLU A 596 -21.61 17.84 7.95
CA GLU A 596 -22.71 18.58 8.57
C GLU A 596 -23.02 17.91 9.90
N ASN A 597 -23.04 18.70 10.97
CA ASN A 597 -23.42 18.26 12.31
C ASN A 597 -24.93 18.02 12.37
N LEU A 598 -25.43 17.08 11.58
CA LEU A 598 -26.59 16.30 11.99
C LEU A 598 -26.19 15.63 13.30
N GLU A 599 -26.81 16.05 14.41
CA GLU A 599 -26.59 15.49 15.76
C GLU A 599 -27.14 14.04 15.84
N LYS A 600 -26.54 13.15 15.06
CA LYS A 600 -26.92 11.75 14.98
C LYS A 600 -26.37 11.04 16.21
N SER A 601 -27.28 10.71 17.12
CA SER A 601 -26.98 10.00 18.34
C SER A 601 -26.28 8.65 18.06
N SER A 602 -25.26 8.34 18.86
CA SER A 602 -24.59 7.02 18.96
C SER A 602 -24.48 6.63 20.44
N ARG A 603 -25.54 6.86 21.22
CA ARG A 603 -25.58 6.62 22.67
C ARG A 603 -25.47 5.12 22.98
N ILE A 604 -26.14 4.26 22.21
CA ILE A 604 -26.17 2.81 22.48
C ILE A 604 -24.78 2.19 22.34
N GLY A 605 -23.98 2.66 21.38
CA GLY A 605 -22.59 2.21 21.18
C GLY A 605 -21.61 2.69 22.27
N LYS A 606 -21.99 3.71 23.06
CA LYS A 606 -21.19 4.27 24.17
C LYS A 606 -21.54 3.67 25.55
N LEU A 607 -22.59 2.86 25.65
CA LEU A 607 -22.97 2.17 26.89
C LEU A 607 -21.84 1.25 27.38
N ARG A 608 -21.64 1.14 28.69
CA ARG A 608 -20.47 0.48 29.32
C ARG A 608 -20.33 -0.98 28.86
N GLU A 609 -21.45 -1.68 28.76
CA GLU A 609 -21.63 -3.06 28.29
C GLU A 609 -21.40 -3.26 26.77
N ASN A 610 -21.29 -2.18 26.01
CA ASN A 610 -21.11 -2.20 24.54
C ASN A 610 -19.74 -1.65 24.10
N ILE A 611 -19.02 -0.91 24.96
CA ILE A 611 -17.68 -0.39 24.66
C ILE A 611 -16.73 -1.50 24.19
N THR A 612 -16.72 -2.64 24.87
CA THR A 612 -15.85 -3.80 24.55
C THR A 612 -16.24 -4.52 23.25
N LYS A 613 -17.42 -4.22 22.68
CA LYS A 613 -17.90 -4.76 21.39
C LYS A 613 -17.50 -3.87 20.21
N ASN A 614 -16.87 -2.72 20.44
CA ASN A 614 -16.38 -1.81 19.40
C ASN A 614 -14.88 -1.98 19.17
N ARG A 615 -14.47 -2.21 17.91
CA ARG A 615 -13.04 -2.27 17.55
C ARG A 615 -12.37 -0.90 17.61
N CYS A 616 -13.13 0.18 17.44
CA CYS A 616 -12.65 1.54 17.57
C CYS A 616 -13.68 2.38 18.32
N ALA A 617 -13.29 3.00 19.44
CA ALA A 617 -14.18 3.82 20.26
C ALA A 617 -14.73 5.07 19.54
N LYS A 618 -14.08 5.51 18.44
CA LYS A 618 -14.52 6.64 17.61
C LYS A 618 -15.42 6.25 16.45
N ILE A 619 -15.54 4.96 16.10
CA ILE A 619 -16.31 4.49 14.94
C ILE A 619 -17.47 3.65 15.45
N LEU A 620 -18.61 4.29 15.65
CA LEU A 620 -19.82 3.72 16.21
C LEU A 620 -20.95 3.76 15.17
N PRO A 621 -21.94 2.84 15.22
CA PRO A 621 -23.15 3.01 14.45
C PRO A 621 -23.97 4.19 15.00
N TYR A 622 -24.77 4.85 14.16
CA TYR A 622 -25.79 5.77 14.65
C TYR A 622 -27.00 5.00 15.18
N ASP A 623 -27.63 5.48 16.25
CA ASP A 623 -28.71 4.78 16.95
C ASP A 623 -29.94 4.54 16.05
N HIS A 624 -30.19 5.41 15.08
CA HIS A 624 -31.32 5.33 14.14
C HIS A 624 -31.13 4.33 12.98
N SER A 625 -29.89 3.92 12.70
CA SER A 625 -29.52 3.07 11.56
C SER A 625 -28.79 1.79 11.98
N ARG A 626 -28.46 1.64 13.27
CA ARG A 626 -27.80 0.45 13.82
C ARG A 626 -28.62 -0.81 13.55
N VAL A 627 -27.94 -1.93 13.37
CA VAL A 627 -28.61 -3.24 13.44
C VAL A 627 -28.93 -3.56 14.91
N ILE A 628 -30.16 -4.02 15.16
CA ILE A 628 -30.66 -4.37 16.50
C ILE A 628 -30.80 -5.89 16.56
N LEU A 629 -30.09 -6.54 17.48
CA LEU A 629 -30.09 -8.01 17.56
C LEU A 629 -31.28 -8.54 18.34
N GLN A 630 -31.94 -9.56 17.80
CA GLN A 630 -32.96 -10.35 18.49
C GLN A 630 -32.29 -11.44 19.35
N SER A 631 -31.61 -11.04 20.43
CA SER A 631 -30.84 -11.92 21.32
C SER A 631 -31.10 -11.61 22.78
N SER A 632 -31.24 -12.65 23.61
CA SER A 632 -31.40 -12.52 25.07
C SER A 632 -30.13 -12.09 25.80
N VAL A 633 -28.98 -12.01 25.11
CA VAL A 633 -27.67 -11.67 25.70
C VAL A 633 -27.26 -10.23 25.40
N SER A 634 -27.54 -9.73 24.18
CA SER A 634 -27.29 -8.34 23.82
C SER A 634 -28.01 -7.96 22.53
N GLU A 635 -28.63 -6.77 22.53
CA GLU A 635 -29.25 -6.16 21.34
C GLU A 635 -28.26 -5.40 20.43
N TYR A 636 -26.96 -5.38 20.78
CA TYR A 636 -25.97 -4.50 20.16
C TYR A 636 -24.93 -5.25 19.32
N ILE A 637 -24.73 -4.74 18.11
CA ILE A 637 -23.57 -5.01 17.25
C ILE A 637 -23.14 -3.71 16.57
N ASN A 638 -21.83 -3.53 16.35
CA ASN A 638 -21.31 -2.39 15.59
C ASN A 638 -21.47 -2.61 14.07
N ALA A 639 -22.72 -2.47 13.63
CA ALA A 639 -23.13 -2.50 12.23
C ALA A 639 -24.29 -1.51 11.99
N SER A 640 -24.40 -1.01 10.77
CA SER A 640 -25.46 -0.09 10.34
C SER A 640 -26.11 -0.61 9.05
N PHE A 641 -27.42 -0.48 8.94
CA PHE A 641 -28.09 -0.54 7.64
C PHE A 641 -27.68 0.68 6.80
N ILE A 642 -27.32 0.47 5.54
CA ILE A 642 -27.08 1.54 4.57
C ILE A 642 -28.13 1.43 3.46
N LYS A 643 -28.72 2.56 3.10
CA LYS A 643 -29.73 2.65 2.04
C LYS A 643 -29.09 2.61 0.65
N ASN A 644 -29.84 2.08 -0.31
CA ASN A 644 -29.55 2.25 -1.74
C ASN A 644 -29.98 3.65 -2.22
N ILE A 645 -29.79 3.94 -3.52
CA ILE A 645 -30.13 5.24 -4.12
C ILE A 645 -31.65 5.55 -4.10
N ASN A 646 -32.51 4.53 -4.03
CA ASN A 646 -33.96 4.69 -3.90
C ASN A 646 -34.41 4.94 -2.44
N GLY A 647 -33.54 4.66 -1.45
CA GLY A 647 -33.85 4.74 -0.02
C GLY A 647 -34.12 3.39 0.67
N ASP A 648 -34.09 2.26 -0.04
CA ASP A 648 -34.32 0.94 0.57
C ASP A 648 -33.07 0.43 1.31
N THR A 649 -33.23 -0.26 2.43
CA THR A 649 -32.13 -0.81 3.25
C THR A 649 -31.51 -2.08 2.64
N SER A 650 -30.81 -1.93 1.51
CA SER A 650 -30.20 -3.03 0.75
C SER A 650 -28.86 -3.54 1.28
N TYR A 651 -28.20 -2.81 2.20
CA TYR A 651 -26.84 -3.13 2.64
C TYR A 651 -26.70 -3.13 4.17
N ILE A 652 -25.74 -3.90 4.67
CA ILE A 652 -25.27 -3.84 6.07
C ILE A 652 -23.77 -3.53 6.07
N ALA A 653 -23.38 -2.39 6.64
CA ALA A 653 -21.98 -2.02 6.86
C ALA A 653 -21.57 -2.36 8.29
N SER A 654 -20.65 -3.32 8.47
CA SER A 654 -20.19 -3.81 9.79
C SER A 654 -18.69 -3.59 9.99
N GLN A 655 -18.25 -3.46 11.25
CA GLN A 655 -16.84 -3.68 11.60
C GLN A 655 -16.47 -5.16 11.41
N ALA A 656 -15.17 -5.47 11.33
CA ALA A 656 -14.68 -6.85 11.36
C ALA A 656 -14.93 -7.47 12.74
N PRO A 657 -15.58 -8.65 12.85
CA PRO A 657 -15.87 -9.28 14.13
C PRO A 657 -14.64 -9.46 15.03
N MET A 658 -14.85 -9.29 16.32
CA MET A 658 -13.89 -9.58 17.38
C MET A 658 -14.31 -10.87 18.10
N PRO A 659 -13.40 -11.63 18.74
CA PRO A 659 -13.73 -12.92 19.36
C PRO A 659 -14.93 -12.89 20.33
N ASN A 660 -15.12 -11.79 21.05
CA ASN A 660 -16.24 -11.52 21.96
C ASN A 660 -17.52 -11.01 21.27
N THR A 661 -17.59 -11.06 19.93
CA THR A 661 -18.73 -10.60 19.10
C THR A 661 -19.05 -11.56 17.94
N TYR A 662 -18.42 -12.74 17.91
CA TYR A 662 -18.64 -13.72 16.84
C TYR A 662 -20.07 -14.28 16.85
N SER A 663 -20.64 -14.52 18.03
CA SER A 663 -22.02 -15.00 18.16
C SER A 663 -23.03 -13.96 17.69
N GLU A 664 -22.82 -12.70 18.07
CA GLU A 664 -23.58 -11.52 17.64
C GLU A 664 -23.51 -11.33 16.12
N PHE A 665 -22.34 -11.52 15.50
CA PHE A 665 -22.20 -11.42 14.05
C PHE A 665 -22.95 -12.52 13.30
N TRP A 666 -22.86 -13.78 13.74
CA TRP A 666 -23.62 -14.87 13.11
C TRP A 666 -25.13 -14.78 13.40
N GLN A 667 -25.53 -14.23 14.56
CA GLN A 667 -26.93 -13.85 14.83
C GLN A 667 -27.43 -12.78 13.86
N MET A 668 -26.65 -11.74 13.59
CA MET A 668 -26.97 -10.72 12.59
C MET A 668 -27.16 -11.34 11.19
N VAL A 669 -26.21 -12.16 10.75
CA VAL A 669 -26.27 -12.87 9.46
C VAL A 669 -27.55 -13.71 9.34
N TRP A 670 -27.93 -14.41 10.42
CA TRP A 670 -29.14 -15.23 10.45
C TRP A 670 -30.44 -14.42 10.45
N GLN A 671 -30.56 -13.42 11.32
CA GLN A 671 -31.82 -12.68 11.48
C GLN A 671 -32.13 -11.79 10.27
N GLU A 672 -31.10 -11.21 9.64
CA GLU A 672 -31.26 -10.31 8.49
C GLU A 672 -31.34 -11.03 7.13
N ASP A 673 -31.34 -12.37 7.17
CA ASP A 673 -31.29 -13.27 6.01
C ASP A 673 -30.18 -12.93 5.02
N VAL A 674 -28.94 -12.82 5.52
CA VAL A 674 -27.77 -12.49 4.69
C VAL A 674 -27.25 -13.76 4.01
N CYS A 675 -27.45 -13.88 2.70
CA CYS A 675 -26.87 -14.97 1.90
C CYS A 675 -25.46 -14.67 1.40
N VAL A 676 -25.03 -13.39 1.35
CA VAL A 676 -23.73 -12.97 0.79
C VAL A 676 -23.01 -12.01 1.74
N ILE A 677 -21.76 -12.36 2.06
CA ILE A 677 -20.84 -11.56 2.88
C ILE A 677 -19.66 -11.13 2.02
N ALA A 678 -19.46 -9.82 1.87
CA ALA A 678 -18.31 -9.21 1.21
C ALA A 678 -17.32 -8.67 2.25
N LEU A 679 -16.21 -9.38 2.44
CA LEU A 679 -15.10 -9.00 3.31
C LEU A 679 -14.01 -8.31 2.48
N VAL A 680 -13.64 -7.08 2.85
CA VAL A 680 -12.54 -6.33 2.23
C VAL A 680 -11.42 -6.14 3.25
N LEU A 681 -10.64 -7.20 3.46
CA LEU A 681 -9.55 -7.23 4.44
C LEU A 681 -8.55 -8.36 4.16
N THR A 682 -7.28 -8.00 4.07
CA THR A 682 -6.15 -8.94 4.14
C THR A 682 -6.00 -9.40 5.59
N ILE A 683 -6.08 -10.71 5.82
CA ILE A 683 -5.80 -11.32 7.13
C ILE A 683 -4.42 -11.95 7.03
N GLU A 684 -3.46 -11.42 7.79
CA GLU A 684 -2.11 -11.97 7.92
C GLU A 684 -2.02 -12.84 9.18
N GLU A 685 -1.20 -13.89 9.12
CA GLU A 685 -1.16 -14.94 10.14
C GLU A 685 -0.43 -14.54 11.44
N ASP A 686 0.43 -13.51 11.42
CA ASP A 686 1.12 -13.07 12.65
C ASP A 686 1.39 -11.54 12.70
N THR A 687 1.48 -11.04 13.94
CA THR A 687 1.70 -9.68 14.45
C THR A 687 0.47 -8.83 14.81
N ARG A 688 0.18 -8.84 16.12
CA ARG A 688 -0.51 -7.81 16.94
C ARG A 688 -1.78 -7.16 16.35
N GLU A 689 -2.93 -7.62 16.83
CA GLU A 689 -4.26 -6.98 16.72
C GLU A 689 -4.93 -6.85 15.33
N LYS A 690 -4.41 -7.55 14.31
CA LYS A 690 -5.19 -7.79 13.07
C LYS A 690 -6.40 -8.70 13.35
N SER A 691 -7.46 -8.57 12.55
CA SER A 691 -8.74 -9.27 12.79
C SER A 691 -8.58 -10.79 12.76
N LYS A 692 -8.91 -11.47 13.87
CA LYS A 692 -8.94 -12.93 13.93
C LYS A 692 -10.05 -13.50 13.05
N GLN A 693 -9.84 -14.72 12.57
CA GLN A 693 -10.79 -15.45 11.76
C GLN A 693 -12.06 -15.81 12.55
N TYR A 694 -13.24 -15.55 11.97
CA TYR A 694 -14.57 -15.79 12.57
C TYR A 694 -15.34 -16.96 11.91
N TRP A 695 -14.63 -17.74 11.08
CA TRP A 695 -15.13 -18.89 10.32
C TRP A 695 -14.17 -20.09 10.45
N PRO A 696 -14.60 -21.34 10.19
CA PRO A 696 -13.72 -22.51 10.26
C PRO A 696 -12.95 -22.76 8.96
N ASP A 697 -11.77 -23.40 9.10
CA ASP A 697 -11.05 -24.00 7.97
C ASP A 697 -11.52 -25.45 7.72
N ASN A 698 -11.24 -26.36 8.65
CA ASN A 698 -11.49 -27.81 8.48
C ASN A 698 -12.49 -28.43 9.47
N SER A 699 -12.97 -27.66 10.46
CA SER A 699 -13.85 -28.15 11.53
C SER A 699 -15.25 -27.49 11.48
N THR A 700 -16.18 -27.93 12.33
CA THR A 700 -17.42 -27.16 12.56
C THR A 700 -17.15 -26.11 13.64
N MET A 701 -17.28 -24.82 13.31
CA MET A 701 -17.22 -23.75 14.32
C MET A 701 -18.59 -23.61 14.97
N ASN A 702 -18.63 -23.50 16.30
CA ASN A 702 -19.84 -23.27 17.07
C ASN A 702 -19.84 -21.85 17.65
N GLN A 703 -20.88 -21.07 17.36
CA GLN A 703 -21.05 -19.71 17.88
C GLN A 703 -22.49 -19.56 18.38
N GLY A 704 -22.66 -19.63 19.71
CA GLY A 704 -23.98 -19.72 20.32
C GLY A 704 -24.83 -20.86 19.74
N ILE A 705 -26.06 -20.53 19.34
CA ILE A 705 -27.01 -21.47 18.70
C ILE A 705 -26.61 -21.88 17.28
N PHE A 706 -25.57 -21.28 16.69
CA PHE A 706 -25.16 -21.57 15.32
C PHE A 706 -24.02 -22.58 15.24
N ALA A 707 -24.07 -23.42 14.21
CA ALA A 707 -22.95 -24.22 13.74
C ALA A 707 -22.60 -23.77 12.31
N ILE A 708 -21.34 -23.43 12.08
CA ILE A 708 -20.82 -23.00 10.78
C ILE A 708 -19.90 -24.10 10.25
N GLN A 709 -20.11 -24.52 9.00
CA GLN A 709 -19.30 -25.52 8.32
C GLN A 709 -18.83 -25.01 6.96
N LEU A 710 -17.52 -25.07 6.69
CA LEU A 710 -17.01 -24.86 5.34
C LEU A 710 -17.48 -26.02 4.43
N LYS A 711 -18.00 -25.69 3.24
CA LYS A 711 -18.42 -26.65 2.21
C LYS A 711 -17.54 -26.59 0.96
N SER A 712 -17.07 -25.42 0.60
CA SER A 712 -16.10 -25.22 -0.47
C SER A 712 -15.29 -23.96 -0.24
N GLU A 713 -14.00 -23.98 -0.57
CA GLU A 713 -13.16 -22.79 -0.71
C GLU A 713 -12.57 -22.76 -2.12
N LYS A 714 -12.59 -21.59 -2.75
CA LYS A 714 -11.93 -21.30 -4.03
C LYS A 714 -11.06 -20.07 -3.87
N THR A 715 -9.77 -20.19 -4.16
CA THR A 715 -8.82 -19.09 -4.05
C THR A 715 -8.46 -18.58 -5.45
N TYR A 716 -8.55 -17.26 -5.60
CA TYR A 716 -8.21 -16.50 -6.81
C TYR A 716 -7.03 -15.59 -6.46
N SER A 717 -6.39 -15.01 -7.48
CA SER A 717 -5.19 -14.17 -7.27
C SER A 717 -5.39 -12.94 -6.38
N HIS A 718 -6.61 -12.41 -6.27
CA HIS A 718 -6.89 -11.18 -5.50
C HIS A 718 -8.03 -11.33 -4.48
N TYR A 719 -8.66 -12.51 -4.41
CA TYR A 719 -9.78 -12.78 -3.51
C TYR A 719 -9.99 -14.29 -3.28
N THR A 720 -10.72 -14.64 -2.22
CA THR A 720 -11.11 -16.02 -1.90
C THR A 720 -12.63 -16.09 -1.74
N VAL A 721 -13.27 -17.12 -2.28
CA VAL A 721 -14.72 -17.37 -2.15
C VAL A 721 -14.92 -18.64 -1.34
N ARG A 722 -15.66 -18.52 -0.24
CA ARG A 722 -16.06 -19.62 0.65
C ARG A 722 -17.56 -19.83 0.59
N THR A 723 -17.97 -21.08 0.60
CA THR A 723 -19.37 -21.47 0.85
C THR A 723 -19.45 -22.06 2.24
N PHE A 724 -20.23 -21.44 3.12
CA PHE A 724 -20.56 -21.99 4.43
C PHE A 724 -21.97 -22.57 4.44
N LEU A 725 -22.17 -23.65 5.20
CA LEU A 725 -23.47 -24.05 5.70
C LEU A 725 -23.60 -23.51 7.13
N LEU A 726 -24.60 -22.67 7.35
CA LEU A 726 -24.97 -22.11 8.64
C LEU A 726 -26.21 -22.86 9.15
N THR A 727 -26.06 -23.62 10.24
CA THR A 727 -27.13 -24.39 10.87
C THR A 727 -27.57 -23.72 12.17
N ASN A 728 -28.85 -23.43 12.31
CA ASN A 728 -29.44 -23.04 13.60
C ASN A 728 -29.79 -24.32 14.38
N LYS A 729 -29.13 -24.56 15.52
CA LYS A 729 -29.31 -25.79 16.31
C LYS A 729 -30.70 -25.91 16.94
N THR A 730 -31.38 -24.77 17.15
CA THR A 730 -32.70 -24.71 17.80
C THR A 730 -33.81 -24.99 16.80
N SER A 731 -33.84 -24.31 15.65
CA SER A 731 -34.84 -24.57 14.59
C SER A 731 -34.50 -25.77 13.70
N ARG A 732 -33.23 -26.20 13.69
CA ARG A 732 -32.64 -27.20 12.77
C ARG A 732 -32.66 -26.79 11.29
N GLU A 733 -32.93 -25.52 11.01
CA GLU A 733 -32.84 -24.96 9.67
C GLU A 733 -31.38 -24.75 9.26
N ASN A 734 -31.14 -24.83 7.95
CA ASN A 734 -29.83 -24.63 7.34
C ASN A 734 -29.93 -23.52 6.29
N ARG A 735 -28.95 -22.63 6.24
CA ARG A 735 -28.78 -21.61 5.19
C ARG A 735 -27.39 -21.70 4.58
N GLN A 736 -27.29 -21.45 3.29
CA GLN A 736 -26.02 -21.40 2.58
C GLN A 736 -25.55 -19.94 2.50
N ILE A 737 -24.31 -19.69 2.92
CA ILE A 737 -23.73 -18.35 2.98
C ILE A 737 -22.52 -18.31 2.04
N ILE A 738 -22.51 -17.39 1.07
CA ILE A 738 -21.37 -17.12 0.20
C ILE A 738 -20.55 -16.00 0.83
N HIS A 739 -19.29 -16.29 1.16
CA HIS A 739 -18.36 -15.35 1.76
C HIS A 739 -17.23 -15.05 0.79
N LEU A 740 -17.21 -13.84 0.22
CA LEU A 740 -16.17 -13.37 -0.67
C LEU A 740 -15.21 -12.47 0.12
N GLN A 741 -13.94 -12.83 0.18
CA GLN A 741 -12.88 -12.05 0.81
C GLN A 741 -11.95 -11.46 -0.24
N PHE A 742 -11.91 -10.14 -0.39
CA PHE A 742 -10.85 -9.46 -1.14
C PHE A 742 -9.57 -9.39 -0.30
N THR A 743 -8.49 -9.99 -0.81
CA THR A 743 -7.20 -10.17 -0.12
C THR A 743 -6.10 -9.25 -0.65
N ALA A 744 -6.44 -8.35 -1.59
CA ALA A 744 -5.49 -7.54 -2.34
C ALA A 744 -5.54 -6.03 -2.04
N TRP A 745 -6.24 -5.61 -0.99
CA TRP A 745 -6.25 -4.20 -0.57
C TRP A 745 -4.91 -3.86 0.10
N PRO A 746 -4.15 -2.86 -0.38
CA PRO A 746 -2.84 -2.52 0.18
C PRO A 746 -2.97 -1.67 1.45
N ASP A 747 -2.07 -1.89 2.41
CA ASP A 747 -1.96 -1.03 3.59
C ASP A 747 -1.59 0.41 3.18
N GLY A 748 -2.34 1.40 3.70
CA GLY A 748 -2.14 2.81 3.39
C GLY A 748 -2.59 3.27 1.99
N GLY A 749 -3.15 2.40 1.15
CA GLY A 749 -3.50 2.72 -0.24
C GLY A 749 -4.84 2.17 -0.72
N THR A 750 -4.97 2.04 -2.05
CA THR A 750 -6.13 1.48 -2.74
C THR A 750 -5.71 0.46 -3.80
N PRO A 751 -6.52 -0.58 -4.08
CA PRO A 751 -6.21 -1.57 -5.11
C PRO A 751 -6.26 -0.97 -6.52
N TYR A 752 -5.64 -1.65 -7.48
CA TYR A 752 -5.77 -1.29 -8.90
C TYR A 752 -7.24 -1.47 -9.36
N PRO A 753 -7.84 -0.54 -10.12
CA PRO A 753 -9.28 -0.55 -10.38
C PRO A 753 -9.82 -1.84 -11.01
N VAL A 754 -9.05 -2.44 -11.93
CA VAL A 754 -9.45 -3.68 -12.61
C VAL A 754 -9.35 -4.90 -11.68
N ASP A 755 -8.44 -4.90 -10.70
CA ASP A 755 -8.34 -5.99 -9.72
C ASP A 755 -9.58 -6.01 -8.80
N LEU A 756 -10.08 -4.83 -8.39
CA LEU A 756 -11.30 -4.69 -7.59
C LEU A 756 -12.57 -5.01 -8.40
N LEU A 757 -12.59 -4.64 -9.68
CA LEU A 757 -13.67 -4.98 -10.63
C LEU A 757 -13.89 -6.50 -10.73
N MET A 758 -12.83 -7.32 -10.68
CA MET A 758 -12.95 -8.78 -10.70
C MET A 758 -13.71 -9.33 -9.50
N TYR A 759 -13.36 -8.84 -8.30
CA TYR A 759 -14.04 -9.19 -7.07
C TYR A 759 -15.49 -8.72 -7.07
N TYR A 760 -15.73 -7.47 -7.50
CA TYR A 760 -17.06 -6.89 -7.60
C TYR A 760 -17.97 -7.71 -8.54
N ARG A 761 -17.46 -8.17 -9.69
CA ARG A 761 -18.21 -9.03 -10.63
C ARG A 761 -18.55 -10.41 -10.08
N HIS A 762 -17.70 -10.99 -9.23
CA HIS A 762 -18.03 -12.24 -8.55
C HIS A 762 -19.13 -11.99 -7.50
N MET A 763 -19.00 -10.90 -6.73
CA MET A 763 -19.97 -10.48 -5.71
C MET A 763 -21.36 -10.19 -6.32
N THR A 764 -21.45 -9.49 -7.44
CA THR A 764 -22.74 -9.21 -8.10
C THR A 764 -23.42 -10.48 -8.59
N ARG A 765 -22.68 -11.42 -9.20
CA ARG A 765 -23.23 -12.74 -9.60
C ARG A 765 -23.67 -13.60 -8.42
N ALA A 766 -23.06 -13.44 -7.25
CA ALA A 766 -23.54 -14.06 -6.03
C ALA A 766 -24.86 -13.43 -5.56
N MET A 767 -24.98 -12.09 -5.62
CA MET A 767 -26.21 -11.36 -5.29
C MET A 767 -27.35 -11.60 -6.29
N GLU A 768 -27.06 -11.81 -7.57
CA GLU A 768 -28.08 -12.12 -8.61
C GLU A 768 -28.86 -13.42 -8.30
N LYS A 769 -28.28 -14.33 -7.52
CA LYS A 769 -28.95 -15.55 -7.03
C LYS A 769 -29.87 -15.30 -5.83
N TYR A 770 -29.73 -14.15 -5.18
CA TYR A 770 -30.38 -13.76 -3.92
C TYR A 770 -30.80 -12.27 -3.96
N PRO A 771 -31.66 -11.86 -4.94
CA PRO A 771 -31.91 -10.45 -5.24
C PRO A 771 -32.64 -9.68 -4.13
N GLU A 772 -33.42 -10.38 -3.29
CA GLU A 772 -34.18 -9.81 -2.16
C GLU A 772 -33.35 -9.70 -0.87
N ASN A 773 -32.17 -10.32 -0.84
CA ASN A 773 -31.34 -10.41 0.36
C ASN A 773 -30.42 -9.19 0.51
N LYS A 774 -30.13 -8.77 1.75
CA LYS A 774 -29.20 -7.66 1.99
C LYS A 774 -27.76 -8.11 1.76
N LEU A 775 -26.95 -7.26 1.12
CA LEU A 775 -25.51 -7.46 1.02
C LEU A 775 -24.81 -6.97 2.29
N LEU A 776 -24.20 -7.88 3.05
CA LEU A 776 -23.36 -7.51 4.19
C LEU A 776 -21.94 -7.24 3.71
N VAL A 777 -21.43 -6.04 3.95
CA VAL A 777 -20.07 -5.64 3.62
C VAL A 777 -19.30 -5.25 4.89
N HIS A 778 -18.09 -5.78 5.07
CA HIS A 778 -17.23 -5.39 6.20
C HIS A 778 -15.74 -5.35 5.86
N CYS A 779 -15.01 -4.56 6.63
CA CYS A 779 -13.56 -4.42 6.62
C CYS A 779 -13.12 -4.23 8.08
N ARG A 780 -11.91 -3.73 8.38
CA ARG A 780 -11.49 -3.50 9.78
C ARG A 780 -12.50 -2.68 10.59
N SER A 781 -12.90 -1.50 10.10
CA SER A 781 -13.79 -0.54 10.78
C SER A 781 -15.22 -0.46 10.22
N GLY A 782 -15.44 -0.97 9.01
CA GLY A 782 -16.74 -0.90 8.33
C GLY A 782 -17.10 0.46 7.74
N ILE A 783 -16.10 1.33 7.46
CA ILE A 783 -16.35 2.67 6.89
C ILE A 783 -15.46 3.03 5.68
N GLY A 784 -14.24 2.50 5.57
CA GLY A 784 -13.33 2.78 4.46
C GLY A 784 -13.59 1.89 3.23
N PRO A 785 -12.82 0.79 3.04
CA PRO A 785 -13.04 -0.14 1.91
C PRO A 785 -14.48 -0.68 1.78
N THR A 786 -15.19 -0.84 2.90
CA THR A 786 -16.62 -1.19 2.95
C THR A 786 -17.49 -0.20 2.19
N ALA A 787 -17.27 1.11 2.38
CA ALA A 787 -18.04 2.14 1.69
C ALA A 787 -17.75 2.19 0.19
N VAL A 788 -16.50 1.91 -0.22
CA VAL A 788 -16.15 1.84 -1.65
C VAL A 788 -16.94 0.73 -2.36
N ILE A 789 -17.08 -0.45 -1.76
CA ILE A 789 -17.90 -1.54 -2.33
C ILE A 789 -19.40 -1.19 -2.37
N ILE A 790 -19.95 -0.61 -1.30
CA ILE A 790 -21.38 -0.22 -1.26
C ILE A 790 -21.67 0.88 -2.28
N ALA A 791 -20.81 1.91 -2.36
CA ALA A 791 -20.94 2.98 -3.34
C ALA A 791 -20.81 2.46 -4.77
N LEU A 792 -19.82 1.62 -5.04
CA LEU A 792 -19.63 1.01 -6.36
C LEU A 792 -20.88 0.24 -6.79
N ASP A 793 -21.44 -0.57 -5.90
CA ASP A 793 -22.62 -1.38 -6.21
C ASP A 793 -23.86 -0.53 -6.50
N ALA A 794 -24.16 0.42 -5.63
CA ALA A 794 -25.31 1.30 -5.79
C ALA A 794 -25.19 2.17 -7.05
N LEU A 795 -24.05 2.85 -7.22
CA LEU A 795 -23.81 3.77 -8.35
C LEU A 795 -23.76 3.03 -9.69
N TYR A 796 -23.16 1.83 -9.75
CA TYR A 796 -23.14 1.04 -10.98
C TYR A 796 -24.55 0.57 -11.37
N LYS A 797 -25.32 0.00 -10.43
CA LYS A 797 -26.71 -0.41 -10.65
C LYS A 797 -27.63 0.75 -11.05
N HIS A 798 -27.43 1.94 -10.49
CA HIS A 798 -28.17 3.14 -10.87
C HIS A 798 -27.77 3.66 -12.26
N GLY A 799 -26.47 3.71 -12.55
CA GLY A 799 -25.97 4.16 -13.84
C GLY A 799 -26.43 3.26 -15.00
N LEU A 800 -26.43 1.93 -14.80
CA LEU A 800 -27.00 1.00 -15.78
C LEU A 800 -28.50 1.25 -16.08
N LYS A 801 -29.26 1.77 -15.12
CA LYS A 801 -30.70 2.06 -15.28
C LYS A 801 -30.99 3.44 -15.85
N THR A 802 -30.13 4.43 -15.59
CA THR A 802 -30.42 5.86 -15.82
C THR A 802 -29.48 6.57 -16.79
N GLY A 803 -28.33 5.97 -17.12
CA GLY A 803 -27.28 6.62 -17.93
C GLY A 803 -26.42 7.62 -17.15
N MET A 804 -26.65 7.81 -15.84
CA MET A 804 -26.02 8.85 -15.03
C MET A 804 -25.72 8.40 -13.59
N VAL A 805 -24.76 9.08 -12.95
CA VAL A 805 -24.31 8.82 -11.58
C VAL A 805 -24.08 10.14 -10.83
N ASN A 806 -24.27 10.13 -9.51
CA ASN A 806 -23.94 11.26 -8.63
C ASN A 806 -23.16 10.72 -7.43
N ILE A 807 -21.84 10.71 -7.55
CA ILE A 807 -20.93 10.07 -6.60
C ILE A 807 -21.00 10.82 -5.25
N MET A 808 -20.85 12.14 -5.29
CA MET A 808 -20.82 13.00 -4.10
C MET A 808 -22.11 12.88 -3.27
N ASP A 809 -23.29 12.97 -3.91
CA ASP A 809 -24.59 12.83 -3.24
C ASP A 809 -24.77 11.44 -2.59
N PHE A 810 -24.38 10.36 -3.27
CA PHE A 810 -24.50 9.03 -2.68
C PHE A 810 -23.54 8.83 -1.48
N VAL A 811 -22.33 9.38 -1.54
CA VAL A 811 -21.39 9.32 -0.40
C VAL A 811 -21.90 10.13 0.79
N SER A 812 -22.50 11.31 0.56
CA SER A 812 -23.21 12.06 1.60
C SER A 812 -24.34 11.24 2.24
N LYS A 813 -25.19 10.59 1.43
CA LYS A 813 -26.27 9.71 1.91
C LYS A 813 -25.77 8.50 2.69
N MET A 814 -24.64 7.89 2.29
CA MET A 814 -24.00 6.85 3.11
C MET A 814 -23.51 7.42 4.45
N ARG A 815 -22.95 8.64 4.47
CA ARG A 815 -22.52 9.33 5.70
C ARG A 815 -23.68 9.68 6.63
N GLU A 816 -24.89 9.83 6.10
CA GLU A 816 -26.10 9.93 6.92
C GLU A 816 -26.41 8.64 7.68
N ASP A 817 -26.28 7.47 7.03
CA ASP A 817 -26.59 6.17 7.64
C ASP A 817 -25.46 5.66 8.54
N ARG A 818 -24.19 5.96 8.24
CA ARG A 818 -23.03 5.59 9.07
C ARG A 818 -21.91 6.62 8.96
N MET A 819 -21.32 7.01 10.08
CA MET A 819 -20.27 8.03 10.12
C MET A 819 -19.08 7.72 9.20
N ASN A 820 -18.52 8.76 8.57
CA ASN A 820 -17.26 8.72 7.83
C ASN A 820 -17.16 7.64 6.73
N MET A 821 -18.28 7.24 6.14
CA MET A 821 -18.29 6.38 4.96
C MET A 821 -17.47 7.03 3.83
N ILE A 822 -16.53 6.25 3.28
CA ILE A 822 -15.34 6.70 2.53
C ILE A 822 -14.46 7.60 3.41
N GLU A 823 -13.39 6.99 3.93
CA GLU A 823 -12.57 7.52 5.02
C GLU A 823 -11.51 8.53 4.53
N GLY A 824 -11.09 8.45 3.27
CA GLY A 824 -10.06 9.34 2.72
C GLY A 824 -10.10 9.52 1.21
N LEU A 825 -9.45 10.57 0.74
CA LEU A 825 -9.45 11.03 -0.65
C LEU A 825 -9.10 9.93 -1.66
N ASN A 826 -8.06 9.12 -1.40
CA ASN A 826 -7.65 8.05 -2.31
C ASN A 826 -8.75 6.99 -2.52
N GLN A 827 -9.58 6.73 -1.50
CA GLN A 827 -10.73 5.82 -1.62
C GLN A 827 -11.84 6.44 -2.50
N TYR A 828 -12.03 7.76 -2.43
CA TYR A 828 -12.97 8.51 -3.27
C TYR A 828 -12.52 8.53 -4.74
N ILE A 829 -11.23 8.79 -5.00
CA ILE A 829 -10.60 8.72 -6.32
C ILE A 829 -10.71 7.27 -6.89
N CYS A 830 -10.39 6.26 -6.07
CA CYS A 830 -10.51 4.85 -6.44
C CYS A 830 -11.95 4.49 -6.86
N LEU A 831 -12.97 4.97 -6.14
CA LEU A 831 -14.38 4.76 -6.52
C LEU A 831 -14.68 5.30 -7.93
N TYR A 832 -14.21 6.50 -8.27
CA TYR A 832 -14.39 7.07 -9.61
C TYR A 832 -13.74 6.19 -10.70
N HIS A 833 -12.49 5.78 -10.54
CA HIS A 833 -11.82 4.94 -11.54
C HIS A 833 -12.43 3.54 -11.66
N VAL A 834 -12.81 2.89 -10.55
CA VAL A 834 -13.43 1.56 -10.59
C VAL A 834 -14.81 1.65 -11.25
N LEU A 835 -15.60 2.67 -10.94
CA LEU A 835 -16.91 2.91 -11.56
C LEU A 835 -16.78 3.19 -13.07
N TYR A 836 -15.77 3.96 -13.49
CA TYR A 836 -15.43 4.12 -14.91
C TYR A 836 -15.08 2.77 -15.55
N GLU A 837 -14.15 2.00 -14.97
CA GLU A 837 -13.77 0.67 -15.48
C GLU A 837 -14.96 -0.31 -15.53
N CYS A 838 -15.95 -0.21 -14.63
CA CYS A 838 -17.21 -0.97 -14.73
C CYS A 838 -17.97 -0.65 -16.02
N PHE A 839 -18.13 0.63 -16.38
CA PHE A 839 -18.91 1.05 -17.55
C PHE A 839 -18.16 0.90 -18.89
N ARG A 840 -16.82 0.91 -18.90
CA ARG A 840 -16.02 0.83 -20.15
C ARG A 840 -16.28 -0.40 -21.00
N ALA A 841 -16.55 -1.55 -20.38
CA ALA A 841 -16.84 -2.79 -21.10
C ALA A 841 -17.62 -3.79 -20.23
N ASN A 842 -18.77 -4.20 -20.73
CA ASN A 842 -19.51 -5.35 -20.23
C ASN A 842 -18.82 -6.66 -20.65
N THR A 843 -19.02 -7.75 -19.92
CA THR A 843 -18.22 -8.98 -20.07
C THR A 843 -19.05 -10.24 -19.92
N GLY A 844 -18.97 -11.11 -20.92
CA GLY A 844 -19.61 -12.42 -20.93
C GLY A 844 -18.67 -13.50 -20.38
N ILE A 845 -19.11 -14.18 -19.31
CA ILE A 845 -18.60 -15.51 -18.99
C ILE A 845 -19.32 -16.51 -19.90
N LEU A 846 -18.57 -17.50 -20.40
CA LEU A 846 -19.08 -18.62 -21.19
C LEU A 846 -18.76 -19.93 -20.47
N SER A 847 -19.76 -20.78 -20.26
CA SER A 847 -19.52 -22.18 -19.89
C SER A 847 -18.78 -22.93 -21.00
N ARG A 848 -18.19 -24.09 -20.70
CA ARG A 848 -17.53 -24.97 -21.70
C ARG A 848 -18.37 -25.19 -22.96
N GLU A 849 -19.67 -25.45 -22.80
CA GLU A 849 -20.58 -25.65 -23.94
C GLU A 849 -20.83 -24.38 -24.74
N GLN A 850 -21.06 -23.25 -24.08
CA GLN A 850 -21.28 -21.96 -24.74
C GLN A 850 -20.04 -21.53 -25.50
N PHE A 851 -18.84 -21.69 -24.91
CA PHE A 851 -17.57 -21.38 -25.57
C PHE A 851 -17.37 -22.17 -26.88
N LEU A 852 -17.85 -23.42 -26.95
CA LEU A 852 -17.81 -24.21 -28.18
C LEU A 852 -18.87 -23.80 -29.22
N LYS A 853 -20.03 -23.29 -28.77
CA LYS A 853 -21.20 -22.90 -29.61
C LYS A 853 -21.06 -21.48 -30.17
N ASP A 854 -20.67 -20.52 -29.33
CA ASP A 854 -20.63 -19.08 -29.65
C ASP A 854 -19.37 -18.66 -30.43
N PHE A 855 -18.54 -19.63 -30.79
CA PHE A 855 -17.31 -19.45 -31.58
C PHE A 855 -17.65 -18.99 -33.01
N THR A 856 -17.68 -17.67 -33.20
CA THR A 856 -17.71 -17.05 -34.53
C THR A 856 -16.58 -16.03 -34.65
N LEU A 857 -15.98 -15.94 -35.84
CA LEU A 857 -14.91 -14.95 -36.13
C LEU A 857 -15.38 -13.51 -35.89
N GLN A 858 -16.66 -13.23 -36.17
CA GLN A 858 -17.25 -11.92 -35.98
C GLN A 858 -17.32 -11.53 -34.50
N ASN A 859 -17.89 -12.38 -33.64
CA ASN A 859 -17.96 -12.12 -32.19
C ASN A 859 -16.57 -11.89 -31.56
N ILE A 860 -15.56 -12.65 -31.99
CA ILE A 860 -14.18 -12.52 -31.50
C ILE A 860 -13.56 -11.20 -31.99
N GLY A 861 -13.80 -10.81 -33.24
CA GLY A 861 -13.37 -9.53 -33.80
C GLY A 861 -14.00 -8.34 -33.07
N ASP A 862 -15.31 -8.38 -32.79
CA ASP A 862 -16.02 -7.33 -32.05
C ASP A 862 -15.49 -7.18 -30.61
N GLN A 863 -15.22 -8.29 -29.92
CA GLN A 863 -14.57 -8.28 -28.61
C GLN A 863 -13.16 -7.69 -28.67
N PHE A 864 -12.37 -8.05 -29.69
CA PHE A 864 -11.01 -7.51 -29.88
C PHE A 864 -11.00 -6.00 -30.17
N ASN A 865 -11.96 -5.52 -30.97
CA ASN A 865 -12.14 -4.09 -31.23
C ASN A 865 -12.41 -3.31 -29.93
N ILE A 866 -13.24 -3.86 -29.03
CA ILE A 866 -13.48 -3.28 -27.71
C ILE A 866 -12.19 -3.31 -26.86
N LEU A 867 -11.44 -4.42 -26.83
CA LEU A 867 -10.15 -4.50 -26.12
C LEU A 867 -9.17 -3.42 -26.59
N SER A 868 -9.04 -3.26 -27.91
CA SER A 868 -8.18 -2.25 -28.53
C SER A 868 -8.61 -0.82 -28.21
N ALA A 869 -9.92 -0.56 -28.11
CA ALA A 869 -10.46 0.75 -27.73
C ALA A 869 -10.34 1.06 -26.22
N ILE A 870 -10.31 0.04 -25.34
CA ILE A 870 -10.15 0.23 -23.89
C ILE A 870 -8.71 0.04 -23.37
N LYS A 871 -7.79 -0.46 -24.21
CA LYS A 871 -6.36 -0.55 -23.92
C LYS A 871 -5.82 0.81 -23.43
N PRO A 872 -4.97 0.86 -22.39
CA PRO A 872 -4.34 2.11 -21.96
C PRO A 872 -3.47 2.71 -23.08
N ASN A 873 -3.62 4.00 -23.35
CA ASN A 873 -2.78 4.69 -24.33
C ASN A 873 -1.36 4.86 -23.76
N GLY A 874 -0.32 4.60 -24.55
CA GLY A 874 1.07 4.77 -24.12
C GLY A 874 1.43 6.18 -23.64
N VAL A 875 0.62 7.18 -24.03
CA VAL A 875 0.74 8.59 -23.62
C VAL A 875 0.40 8.80 -22.14
N ASP A 876 -0.44 7.97 -21.52
CA ASP A 876 -0.73 8.06 -20.07
C ASP A 876 0.48 7.67 -19.20
N ARG A 877 1.53 7.09 -19.80
CA ARG A 877 2.85 6.88 -19.16
C ARG A 877 3.87 7.98 -19.45
N GLN A 878 3.56 8.98 -20.30
CA GLN A 878 4.47 10.06 -20.70
C GLN A 878 4.08 11.45 -20.17
N ARG A 879 3.23 11.53 -19.14
CA ARG A 879 3.12 12.72 -18.28
C ARG A 879 3.89 12.51 -16.97
N ASP A 880 5.21 12.62 -17.09
CA ASP A 880 6.17 13.28 -16.17
C ASP A 880 7.61 12.80 -16.48
N PRO A 881 8.50 13.62 -17.07
CA PRO A 881 9.90 13.23 -17.32
C PRO A 881 10.78 13.18 -16.06
N ASN A 882 10.32 13.69 -14.92
CA ASN A 882 11.05 13.76 -13.66
C ASN A 882 10.47 12.85 -12.56
N VAL A 883 9.39 12.11 -12.85
CA VAL A 883 8.89 11.02 -12.00
C VAL A 883 8.87 9.74 -12.84
N ASP A 884 9.88 8.90 -12.64
CA ASP A 884 9.93 7.54 -13.18
C ASP A 884 8.76 6.72 -12.60
N LYS A 885 7.60 6.77 -13.26
CA LYS A 885 6.40 6.00 -12.85
C LYS A 885 6.61 4.47 -12.90
N CYS A 886 7.70 4.00 -13.51
CA CYS A 886 8.19 2.63 -13.32
C CYS A 886 8.62 2.35 -11.87
N THR A 887 9.29 3.30 -11.20
CA THR A 887 9.71 3.12 -9.81
C THR A 887 8.56 3.20 -8.82
N GLU A 888 7.57 4.08 -8.99
CA GLU A 888 6.45 4.16 -8.03
C GLU A 888 5.61 2.86 -8.02
N TYR A 889 5.23 2.35 -9.20
CA TYR A 889 4.49 1.08 -9.34
C TYR A 889 5.27 -0.16 -8.87
N GLN A 890 6.60 -0.16 -8.97
CA GLN A 890 7.45 -1.24 -8.43
C GLN A 890 7.74 -1.06 -6.93
N ASN A 891 7.85 0.18 -6.44
CA ASN A 891 8.10 0.47 -5.04
C ASN A 891 6.92 0.09 -4.15
N THR A 892 5.66 0.24 -4.58
CA THR A 892 4.52 -0.26 -3.79
C THR A 892 4.54 -1.79 -3.66
N ILE A 893 5.02 -2.51 -4.68
CA ILE A 893 5.16 -3.98 -4.65
C ILE A 893 6.33 -4.39 -3.75
N MET A 894 7.50 -3.73 -3.88
CA MET A 894 8.67 -4.01 -3.04
C MET A 894 8.49 -3.59 -1.57
N GLN A 895 7.77 -2.51 -1.27
CA GLN A 895 7.51 -2.09 0.11
C GLN A 895 6.55 -3.05 0.84
N ALA A 896 5.60 -3.66 0.11
CA ALA A 896 4.71 -4.68 0.67
C ALA A 896 5.42 -6.02 0.96
N GLU A 897 6.47 -6.37 0.20
CA GLU A 897 7.28 -7.58 0.46
C GLU A 897 8.37 -7.35 1.54
N LYS A 898 8.78 -6.10 1.80
CA LYS A 898 9.84 -5.72 2.77
C LYS A 898 9.43 -5.76 4.26
N THR A 899 8.15 -5.94 4.59
CA THR A 899 7.70 -6.06 5.99
C THR A 899 8.01 -7.41 6.63
N ASN A 900 8.35 -8.43 5.83
CA ASN A 900 8.72 -9.76 6.32
C ASN A 900 10.21 -10.05 6.08
N HIS A 901 10.96 -10.15 7.19
CA HIS A 901 12.42 -10.39 7.34
C HIS A 901 13.29 -9.13 7.40
N SER A 902 13.69 -8.80 8.63
CA SER A 902 14.74 -7.85 8.95
C SER A 902 16.13 -8.38 8.55
N GLN A 903 16.61 -7.99 7.38
CA GLN A 903 18.04 -7.88 7.08
C GLN A 903 18.36 -6.51 6.48
N SER A 904 19.59 -6.06 6.73
CA SER A 904 20.05 -4.67 6.59
C SER A 904 20.10 -4.16 5.13
N PRO A 905 19.96 -2.85 4.91
CA PRO A 905 20.04 -2.26 3.57
C PRO A 905 21.49 -2.28 3.04
N ALA A 906 21.73 -3.11 2.02
CA ALA A 906 22.85 -2.92 1.10
C ALA A 906 22.36 -2.12 -0.12
N GLU A 907 23.25 -1.34 -0.73
CA GLU A 907 22.97 -0.40 -1.83
C GLU A 907 22.78 -1.10 -3.19
N GLU A 908 21.89 -2.09 -3.28
CA GLU A 908 21.53 -2.75 -4.55
C GLU A 908 20.00 -2.91 -4.67
N GLY A 909 19.39 -2.04 -5.48
CA GLY A 909 17.94 -2.02 -5.73
C GLY A 909 17.57 -1.57 -7.14
N ALA A 910 18.50 -1.70 -8.09
CA ALA A 910 18.43 -1.08 -9.42
C ALA A 910 18.59 -2.08 -10.58
N VAL A 911 17.85 -3.20 -10.56
CA VAL A 911 17.75 -4.13 -11.71
C VAL A 911 16.32 -4.64 -11.92
N LEU A 912 15.42 -3.75 -12.34
CA LEU A 912 14.19 -4.10 -13.04
C LEU A 912 14.05 -3.17 -14.25
N SER A 913 14.81 -3.50 -15.30
CA SER A 913 14.74 -2.86 -16.62
C SER A 913 13.27 -2.73 -17.08
N CYS A 914 12.94 -1.69 -17.85
CA CYS A 914 11.61 -1.42 -18.43
C CYS A 914 11.09 -2.49 -19.42
N SER A 915 11.69 -3.68 -19.39
CA SER A 915 11.61 -4.78 -20.35
C SER A 915 10.77 -5.96 -19.82
N THR A 916 10.43 -5.98 -18.53
CA THR A 916 9.65 -7.04 -17.88
C THR A 916 8.45 -6.49 -17.10
N VAL A 917 7.44 -7.34 -16.89
CA VAL A 917 6.21 -7.01 -16.16
C VAL A 917 5.79 -8.16 -15.24
N VAL A 918 5.36 -7.84 -14.02
CA VAL A 918 4.79 -8.81 -13.07
C VAL A 918 3.29 -8.95 -13.32
N LEU A 919 2.84 -10.19 -13.44
CA LEU A 919 1.48 -10.60 -13.73
C LEU A 919 1.01 -11.61 -12.67
N SER A 920 -0.31 -11.71 -12.50
CA SER A 920 -0.93 -12.75 -11.69
C SER A 920 -1.43 -13.89 -12.56
N SER A 921 -1.44 -15.11 -12.03
CA SER A 921 -2.28 -16.16 -12.62
C SER A 921 -3.74 -15.95 -12.23
N PHE A 922 -4.64 -16.82 -12.69
CA PHE A 922 -6.02 -16.86 -12.22
C PHE A 922 -6.10 -17.14 -10.71
N THR A 923 -5.27 -18.06 -10.22
CA THR A 923 -5.29 -18.60 -8.85
C THR A 923 -4.28 -17.97 -7.89
N LYS A 924 -3.20 -17.33 -8.37
CA LYS A 924 -2.09 -16.83 -7.55
C LYS A 924 -1.67 -15.41 -7.94
N ARG A 925 -1.44 -14.56 -6.93
CA ARG A 925 -1.00 -13.17 -7.11
C ARG A 925 0.47 -13.08 -7.52
N ASN A 926 0.80 -12.16 -8.42
CA ASN A 926 2.16 -11.73 -8.77
C ASN A 926 3.17 -12.86 -9.06
N CYS A 927 2.69 -14.02 -9.51
CA CYS A 927 3.49 -15.23 -9.65
C CYS A 927 4.10 -15.44 -11.03
N ILE A 928 3.78 -14.59 -12.01
CA ILE A 928 4.30 -14.66 -13.39
C ILE A 928 5.11 -13.39 -13.68
N ILE A 929 6.27 -13.53 -14.30
CA ILE A 929 7.07 -12.42 -14.85
C ILE A 929 7.17 -12.61 -16.35
N ALA A 930 6.54 -11.73 -17.13
CA ALA A 930 6.67 -11.74 -18.59
C ALA A 930 7.73 -10.73 -19.02
N GLY A 931 8.66 -11.13 -19.89
CA GLY A 931 9.80 -10.29 -20.27
C GLY A 931 10.32 -10.58 -21.67
N ARG A 932 11.06 -9.64 -22.26
CA ARG A 932 11.81 -9.94 -23.49
C ARG A 932 13.06 -10.76 -23.18
N TYR A 933 13.59 -11.44 -24.19
CA TYR A 933 14.96 -11.96 -24.14
C TYR A 933 15.98 -10.81 -23.91
N PRO A 934 17.09 -11.09 -23.18
CA PRO A 934 18.16 -10.12 -22.98
C PRO A 934 18.88 -9.84 -24.30
N ASN A 935 19.25 -8.58 -24.52
CA ASN A 935 20.14 -8.18 -25.59
C ASN A 935 21.61 -8.44 -25.18
N HIS A 936 22.53 -8.30 -26.13
CA HIS A 936 23.97 -8.38 -25.90
C HIS A 936 24.42 -7.55 -24.67
N GLY A 937 24.99 -8.23 -23.67
CA GLY A 937 25.45 -7.63 -22.42
C GLY A 937 24.42 -7.54 -21.28
N GLU A 938 23.14 -7.83 -21.52
CA GLU A 938 22.07 -7.83 -20.49
C GLU A 938 21.88 -9.20 -19.81
N ALA A 939 22.68 -10.21 -20.17
CA ALA A 939 22.65 -11.56 -19.60
C ALA A 939 22.68 -11.57 -18.05
N VAL A 940 23.47 -10.68 -17.43
CA VAL A 940 23.57 -10.54 -15.97
C VAL A 940 22.23 -10.17 -15.34
N ASP A 941 21.46 -9.30 -15.99
CA ASP A 941 20.22 -8.75 -15.44
C ASP A 941 19.10 -9.80 -15.42
N LEU A 942 19.04 -10.66 -16.45
CA LEU A 942 18.14 -11.83 -16.43
C LEU A 942 18.52 -12.81 -15.31
N ILE A 943 19.81 -13.10 -15.12
CA ILE A 943 20.24 -14.06 -14.09
C ILE A 943 20.00 -13.50 -12.68
N ARG A 944 20.24 -12.20 -12.45
CA ARG A 944 19.87 -11.50 -11.21
C ARG A 944 18.36 -11.56 -10.96
N LEU A 945 17.55 -11.21 -11.96
CA LEU A 945 16.09 -11.35 -11.88
C LEU A 945 15.66 -12.76 -11.45
N LEU A 946 16.28 -13.81 -12.01
CA LEU A 946 15.96 -15.20 -11.64
C LEU A 946 16.30 -15.51 -10.17
N ILE A 947 17.44 -15.03 -9.66
CA ILE A 947 17.89 -15.25 -8.28
C ILE A 947 17.04 -14.41 -7.30
N ASP A 948 16.96 -13.10 -7.51
CA ASP A 948 16.34 -12.13 -6.60
C ASP A 948 14.83 -12.39 -6.44
N GLN A 949 14.16 -12.75 -7.54
CA GLN A 949 12.74 -13.09 -7.57
C GLN A 949 12.47 -14.59 -7.33
N LYS A 950 13.51 -15.37 -6.98
CA LYS A 950 13.46 -16.80 -6.65
C LYS A 950 12.74 -17.65 -7.71
N CYS A 951 12.95 -17.33 -8.97
CA CYS A 951 12.24 -17.92 -10.09
C CYS A 951 12.58 -19.41 -10.26
N SER A 952 11.59 -20.28 -10.05
CA SER A 952 11.76 -21.74 -10.12
C SER A 952 11.63 -22.28 -11.54
N ILE A 953 10.90 -21.57 -12.41
CA ILE A 953 10.62 -21.97 -13.78
C ILE A 953 10.84 -20.78 -14.74
N LEU A 954 11.44 -21.06 -15.89
CA LEU A 954 11.50 -20.17 -17.04
C LEU A 954 10.90 -20.90 -18.25
N VAL A 955 9.99 -20.25 -18.97
CA VAL A 955 9.43 -20.70 -20.26
C VAL A 955 9.98 -19.81 -21.34
N SER A 956 10.71 -20.39 -22.30
CA SER A 956 11.10 -19.73 -23.54
C SER A 956 10.06 -20.04 -24.60
N ILE A 957 9.33 -19.03 -25.06
CA ILE A 957 8.29 -19.17 -26.10
C ILE A 957 8.91 -19.60 -27.44
N ASN A 958 10.15 -19.20 -27.71
CA ASN A 958 10.90 -19.56 -28.90
C ASN A 958 12.05 -20.53 -28.59
N PRO A 959 12.49 -21.35 -29.57
CA PRO A 959 13.68 -22.18 -29.44
C PRO A 959 14.91 -21.33 -29.12
N LEU A 960 15.69 -21.71 -28.11
CA LEU A 960 16.79 -20.90 -27.59
C LEU A 960 17.97 -20.82 -28.58
N PHE A 961 18.10 -21.79 -29.50
CA PHE A 961 19.07 -21.71 -30.60
C PHE A 961 18.72 -20.65 -31.68
N ASP A 962 17.45 -20.20 -31.73
CA ASP A 962 16.92 -19.20 -32.66
C ASP A 962 16.82 -17.80 -32.01
N VAL A 963 17.09 -17.71 -30.69
CA VAL A 963 17.09 -16.47 -29.92
C VAL A 963 18.47 -15.80 -29.98
N PRO A 964 18.58 -14.54 -30.46
CA PRO A 964 19.84 -13.81 -30.45
C PRO A 964 20.45 -13.70 -29.05
N TYR A 965 21.77 -13.85 -28.96
CA TYR A 965 22.55 -13.74 -27.72
C TYR A 965 22.17 -14.74 -26.60
N SER A 966 21.43 -15.81 -26.92
CA SER A 966 21.07 -16.86 -25.94
C SER A 966 22.28 -17.51 -25.29
N GLU A 967 23.37 -17.70 -26.05
CA GLU A 967 24.63 -18.26 -25.57
C GLU A 967 25.29 -17.45 -24.42
N GLU A 968 24.96 -16.15 -24.28
CA GLU A 968 25.48 -15.28 -23.19
C GLU A 968 24.89 -15.60 -21.80
N TRP A 969 23.81 -16.37 -21.73
CA TRP A 969 23.15 -16.75 -20.47
C TRP A 969 22.69 -18.20 -20.42
N PHE A 970 22.60 -18.88 -21.57
CA PHE A 970 22.13 -20.24 -21.73
C PHE A 970 23.14 -21.10 -22.51
N SER A 971 24.30 -21.34 -21.90
CA SER A 971 25.31 -22.27 -22.42
C SER A 971 25.88 -23.13 -21.30
N ALA A 972 26.53 -24.25 -21.64
CA ALA A 972 26.94 -25.30 -20.71
C ALA A 972 27.76 -24.78 -19.51
N SER A 973 28.60 -23.76 -19.73
CA SER A 973 29.24 -22.99 -18.68
C SER A 973 29.42 -21.54 -19.11
N VAL A 974 28.81 -20.60 -18.39
CA VAL A 974 28.97 -19.15 -18.63
C VAL A 974 29.45 -18.47 -17.37
N GLN A 975 30.46 -17.60 -17.51
CA GLN A 975 30.89 -16.67 -16.47
C GLN A 975 30.47 -15.26 -16.88
N THR A 976 29.46 -14.73 -16.20
CA THR A 976 29.05 -13.31 -16.36
C THR A 976 29.58 -12.52 -15.15
N LYS A 977 29.55 -11.17 -15.22
CA LYS A 977 30.18 -10.29 -14.22
C LYS A 977 29.72 -10.62 -12.80
N ASN A 978 30.59 -11.31 -12.05
CA ASN A 978 30.40 -11.81 -10.68
C ASN A 978 29.36 -12.95 -10.47
N ILE A 979 28.88 -13.62 -11.53
CA ILE A 979 27.92 -14.73 -11.44
C ILE A 979 28.38 -15.94 -12.27
N GLN A 980 28.35 -17.12 -11.64
CA GLN A 980 28.60 -18.40 -12.30
C GLN A 980 27.26 -19.03 -12.75
N VAL A 981 27.16 -19.39 -14.03
CA VAL A 981 25.98 -20.05 -14.62
C VAL A 981 26.39 -21.40 -15.24
N GLU A 982 25.55 -22.41 -15.03
CA GLU A 982 25.71 -23.76 -15.57
C GLU A 982 24.37 -24.26 -16.10
N VAL A 983 24.34 -24.73 -17.35
CA VAL A 983 23.14 -25.31 -17.97
C VAL A 983 23.32 -26.81 -18.11
N ILE A 984 22.44 -27.56 -17.44
CA ILE A 984 22.36 -29.01 -17.53
C ILE A 984 21.17 -29.37 -18.43
N PRO A 985 21.37 -29.90 -19.64
CA PRO A 985 20.27 -30.36 -20.49
C PRO A 985 19.61 -31.62 -19.87
N VAL A 986 18.28 -31.65 -19.83
CA VAL A 986 17.48 -32.73 -19.21
C VAL A 986 16.57 -33.39 -20.25
N ALA A 987 17.18 -33.77 -21.38
CA ALA A 987 16.57 -34.49 -22.50
C ALA A 987 15.35 -33.80 -23.17
N LYS A 988 14.85 -34.44 -24.24
CA LYS A 988 13.62 -34.05 -24.93
C LYS A 988 12.42 -34.64 -24.17
N MET A 989 11.55 -33.79 -23.62
CA MET A 989 10.45 -34.21 -22.75
C MET A 989 9.21 -34.67 -23.53
N SER A 990 8.90 -34.00 -24.64
CA SER A 990 7.87 -34.38 -25.60
C SER A 990 8.35 -34.04 -27.02
N GLU A 991 7.56 -34.33 -28.06
CA GLU A 991 7.90 -33.90 -29.43
C GLU A 991 8.12 -32.38 -29.54
N HIS A 992 7.41 -31.62 -28.71
CA HIS A 992 7.25 -30.17 -28.78
C HIS A 992 8.03 -29.37 -27.73
N ILE A 993 8.64 -30.04 -26.74
CA ILE A 993 9.29 -29.37 -25.59
C ILE A 993 10.66 -29.97 -25.28
N ALA A 994 11.67 -29.11 -25.24
CA ALA A 994 12.97 -29.39 -24.65
C ALA A 994 13.03 -28.91 -23.19
N LEU A 995 13.72 -29.68 -22.34
CA LEU A 995 13.84 -29.40 -20.91
C LEU A 995 15.31 -29.23 -20.52
N SER A 996 15.62 -28.17 -19.79
CA SER A 996 16.95 -27.93 -19.22
C SER A 996 16.85 -27.44 -17.79
N THR A 997 17.96 -27.53 -17.06
CA THR A 997 18.12 -26.95 -15.72
C THR A 997 19.22 -25.90 -15.77
N LEU A 998 18.85 -24.64 -15.61
CA LEU A 998 19.79 -23.55 -15.40
C LEU A 998 20.09 -23.46 -13.89
N ARG A 999 21.37 -23.46 -13.54
CA ARG A 999 21.85 -23.18 -12.19
C ARG A 999 22.66 -21.90 -12.21
N ALA A 1000 22.38 -21.00 -11.27
CA ALA A 1000 23.13 -19.75 -11.12
C ALA A 1000 23.52 -19.52 -9.65
N LYS A 1001 24.69 -18.92 -9.43
CA LYS A 1001 25.11 -18.40 -8.13
C LYS A 1001 26.09 -17.25 -8.28
N GLU A 1002 26.08 -16.34 -7.33
CA GLU A 1002 27.16 -15.36 -7.16
C GLU A 1002 28.43 -16.05 -6.66
N PHE A 1003 29.62 -15.50 -6.95
CA PHE A 1003 30.89 -16.12 -6.49
C PHE A 1003 31.01 -16.19 -4.95
N ALA A 1004 30.36 -15.29 -4.22
CA ALA A 1004 30.33 -15.31 -2.75
C ALA A 1004 29.28 -16.29 -2.16
N ALA A 1005 28.29 -16.71 -2.98
CA ALA A 1005 27.18 -17.52 -2.53
C ALA A 1005 27.56 -19.01 -2.45
N HIS A 1006 27.15 -19.65 -1.34
CA HIS A 1006 27.38 -21.09 -1.10
C HIS A 1006 26.27 -21.99 -1.71
N HIS A 1007 25.12 -21.41 -2.05
CA HIS A 1007 23.97 -22.12 -2.59
C HIS A 1007 23.75 -21.77 -4.06
N TRP A 1008 23.37 -22.77 -4.85
CA TRP A 1008 22.93 -22.57 -6.23
C TRP A 1008 21.42 -22.28 -6.24
N HIS A 1009 21.04 -21.21 -6.92
CA HIS A 1009 19.66 -21.05 -7.40
C HIS A 1009 19.44 -21.97 -8.60
N GLN A 1010 18.29 -22.63 -8.67
CA GLN A 1010 17.97 -23.59 -9.71
C GLN A 1010 16.64 -23.25 -10.37
N THR A 1011 16.69 -23.04 -11.69
CA THR A 1011 15.54 -22.75 -12.54
C THR A 1011 15.38 -23.86 -13.57
N THR A 1012 14.18 -24.44 -13.66
CA THR A 1012 13.84 -25.37 -14.74
C THR A 1012 13.41 -24.57 -15.96
N VAL A 1013 14.07 -24.80 -17.10
CA VAL A 1013 13.85 -24.12 -18.37
C VAL A 1013 13.05 -25.04 -19.30
N TYR A 1014 11.86 -24.60 -19.68
CA TYR A 1014 11.03 -25.21 -20.73
C TYR A 1014 11.19 -24.41 -22.01
N GLU A 1015 11.52 -25.08 -23.10
CA GLU A 1015 11.72 -24.48 -24.42
C GLU A 1015 10.73 -25.09 -25.42
N LEU A 1016 9.91 -24.25 -26.06
CA LEU A 1016 9.03 -24.68 -27.15
C LEU A 1016 9.86 -24.86 -28.42
N THR A 1017 9.78 -26.03 -29.05
CA THR A 1017 10.69 -26.39 -30.16
C THR A 1017 10.22 -25.96 -31.55
N SER A 1018 8.99 -25.45 -31.69
CA SER A 1018 8.34 -25.23 -33.00
C SER A 1018 7.83 -23.82 -33.28
N TRP A 1019 7.79 -22.91 -32.30
CA TRP A 1019 7.36 -21.51 -32.48
C TRP A 1019 8.60 -20.63 -32.69
N LYS A 1020 8.96 -20.32 -33.94
CA LYS A 1020 10.23 -19.64 -34.24
C LYS A 1020 10.22 -18.17 -33.81
N TYR A 1021 11.40 -17.58 -33.65
CA TYR A 1021 11.59 -16.19 -33.23
C TYR A 1021 10.99 -15.16 -34.20
N SER A 1022 10.85 -15.54 -35.48
CA SER A 1022 10.15 -14.76 -36.51
C SER A 1022 8.62 -14.76 -36.36
N ASP A 1023 8.05 -15.81 -35.78
CA ASP A 1023 6.62 -16.12 -35.94
C ASP A 1023 5.77 -15.36 -34.92
N ILE A 1024 4.76 -14.62 -35.40
CA ILE A 1024 3.83 -13.87 -34.54
C ILE A 1024 2.87 -14.82 -33.79
N THR A 1025 2.44 -15.89 -34.45
CA THR A 1025 1.56 -16.93 -33.91
C THR A 1025 2.14 -18.31 -34.19
N PRO A 1026 1.90 -19.32 -33.34
CA PRO A 1026 2.45 -20.65 -33.55
C PRO A 1026 1.74 -21.35 -34.72
N CYS A 1027 2.46 -22.23 -35.41
CA CYS A 1027 1.89 -23.10 -36.44
C CYS A 1027 0.97 -24.19 -35.87
N ASP A 1028 1.09 -24.50 -34.57
CA ASP A 1028 0.32 -25.53 -33.85
C ASP A 1028 0.17 -25.16 -32.36
N PHE A 1029 -0.92 -25.56 -31.74
CA PHE A 1029 -1.26 -25.24 -30.35
C PHE A 1029 -0.75 -26.30 -29.35
N ASP A 1030 -0.50 -27.54 -29.80
CA ASP A 1030 -0.05 -28.63 -28.94
C ASP A 1030 1.25 -28.33 -28.14
N PRO A 1031 2.30 -27.69 -28.71
CA PRO A 1031 3.47 -27.23 -27.97
C PRO A 1031 3.14 -26.33 -26.76
N MET A 1032 2.22 -25.37 -26.96
CA MET A 1032 1.81 -24.43 -25.92
C MET A 1032 0.95 -25.14 -24.85
N LEU A 1033 0.02 -26.00 -25.28
CA LEU A 1033 -0.82 -26.75 -24.34
C LEU A 1033 -0.01 -27.75 -23.52
N ASP A 1034 1.01 -28.38 -24.09
CA ASP A 1034 1.89 -29.29 -23.37
C ASP A 1034 2.80 -28.57 -22.37
N VAL A 1035 3.31 -27.37 -22.67
CA VAL A 1035 4.12 -26.62 -21.68
C VAL A 1035 3.23 -26.13 -20.55
N ILE A 1036 1.99 -25.71 -20.83
CA ILE A 1036 1.02 -25.33 -19.80
C ILE A 1036 0.71 -26.52 -18.87
N LYS A 1037 0.38 -27.69 -19.43
CA LYS A 1037 0.18 -28.93 -18.63
C LYS A 1037 1.42 -29.25 -17.78
N SER A 1038 2.61 -29.10 -18.35
CA SER A 1038 3.87 -29.41 -17.67
C SER A 1038 4.15 -28.45 -16.51
N VAL A 1039 3.91 -27.15 -16.70
CA VAL A 1039 4.04 -26.11 -15.67
C VAL A 1039 2.93 -26.22 -14.60
N GLU A 1040 1.73 -26.67 -14.94
CA GLU A 1040 0.67 -26.94 -13.96
C GLU A 1040 0.95 -28.19 -13.11
N LEU A 1041 1.53 -29.24 -13.70
CA LEU A 1041 2.00 -30.43 -12.97
C LEU A 1041 3.21 -30.11 -12.09
N ASP A 1042 4.03 -29.14 -12.49
CA ASP A 1042 5.17 -28.67 -11.72
C ASP A 1042 4.74 -27.77 -10.54
N LYS A 1043 4.50 -28.42 -9.40
CA LYS A 1043 4.10 -27.81 -8.13
C LYS A 1043 5.12 -26.81 -7.54
N ARG A 1044 6.19 -26.45 -8.26
CA ARG A 1044 7.20 -25.47 -7.86
C ARG A 1044 6.84 -24.01 -8.19
N VAL A 1045 5.71 -23.72 -8.84
CA VAL A 1045 5.19 -22.35 -9.01
C VAL A 1045 4.33 -21.95 -7.82
N ASP A 1046 4.76 -20.97 -7.03
CA ASP A 1046 3.99 -20.41 -5.90
C ASP A 1046 4.33 -18.91 -5.69
N ILE A 1047 3.76 -18.25 -4.67
CA ILE A 1047 3.99 -16.82 -4.44
C ILE A 1047 5.47 -16.48 -4.14
N ASN A 1048 6.23 -17.44 -3.61
CA ASN A 1048 7.65 -17.32 -3.30
C ASN A 1048 8.55 -17.87 -4.41
N LYS A 1049 7.98 -18.40 -5.49
CA LYS A 1049 8.67 -19.07 -6.59
C LYS A 1049 8.00 -18.75 -7.92
N LYS A 1050 8.45 -17.65 -8.54
CA LYS A 1050 7.81 -17.05 -9.71
C LYS A 1050 8.13 -17.83 -11.00
N LEU A 1051 7.19 -17.81 -11.94
CA LEU A 1051 7.29 -18.34 -13.30
C LEU A 1051 7.73 -17.21 -14.23
N VAL A 1052 8.87 -17.35 -14.90
CA VAL A 1052 9.29 -16.40 -15.95
C VAL A 1052 8.81 -16.90 -17.31
N VAL A 1053 8.32 -16.00 -18.17
CA VAL A 1053 7.95 -16.28 -19.55
C VAL A 1053 8.67 -15.28 -20.45
N LEU A 1054 9.54 -15.76 -21.34
CA LEU A 1054 10.33 -14.94 -22.25
C LEU A 1054 9.91 -15.12 -23.71
N SER A 1055 9.89 -14.01 -24.44
CA SER A 1055 9.65 -13.91 -25.89
C SER A 1055 10.48 -12.79 -26.51
N ARG A 1056 10.39 -12.58 -27.83
CA ARG A 1056 11.11 -11.52 -28.56
C ARG A 1056 11.03 -10.13 -27.92
N ASP A 1057 9.82 -9.71 -27.54
CA ASP A 1057 9.53 -8.37 -27.01
C ASP A 1057 8.94 -8.40 -25.59
N GLY A 1058 8.62 -9.58 -25.06
CA GLY A 1058 7.97 -9.77 -23.76
C GLY A 1058 6.47 -9.50 -23.77
N ALA A 1059 5.84 -9.48 -24.95
CA ALA A 1059 4.42 -9.31 -25.17
C ALA A 1059 3.88 -10.32 -26.20
N THR A 1060 4.44 -10.36 -27.41
CA THR A 1060 4.11 -11.31 -28.48
C THR A 1060 4.37 -12.73 -27.98
N GLY A 1061 3.36 -13.59 -28.02
CA GLY A 1061 3.43 -14.97 -27.53
C GLY A 1061 3.50 -15.13 -26.00
N CYS A 1062 4.20 -14.26 -25.27
CA CYS A 1062 4.08 -14.13 -23.81
C CYS A 1062 2.62 -13.91 -23.39
N GLY A 1063 1.92 -13.01 -24.09
CA GLY A 1063 0.51 -12.72 -23.88
C GLY A 1063 -0.38 -13.91 -24.15
N VAL A 1064 -0.16 -14.60 -25.28
CA VAL A 1064 -0.89 -15.82 -25.67
C VAL A 1064 -0.73 -16.90 -24.59
N PHE A 1065 0.50 -17.20 -24.16
CA PHE A 1065 0.76 -18.15 -23.09
C PHE A 1065 0.03 -17.75 -21.80
N CYS A 1066 0.19 -16.50 -21.34
CA CYS A 1066 -0.43 -16.04 -20.09
C CYS A 1066 -1.97 -16.07 -20.14
N ALA A 1067 -2.57 -15.74 -21.30
CA ALA A 1067 -4.00 -15.77 -21.47
C ALA A 1067 -4.56 -17.19 -21.50
N VAL A 1068 -3.95 -18.11 -22.25
CA VAL A 1068 -4.37 -19.51 -22.32
C VAL A 1068 -4.14 -20.22 -20.97
N TYR A 1069 -3.03 -19.95 -20.29
CA TYR A 1069 -2.75 -20.46 -18.94
C TYR A 1069 -3.85 -20.02 -17.94
N ASN A 1070 -4.20 -18.73 -17.92
CA ASN A 1070 -5.24 -18.22 -17.04
C ASN A 1070 -6.64 -18.74 -17.41
N ALA A 1071 -6.93 -18.91 -18.70
CA ALA A 1071 -8.19 -19.45 -19.19
C ALA A 1071 -8.37 -20.93 -18.84
N ILE A 1072 -7.31 -21.73 -18.92
CA ILE A 1072 -7.30 -23.13 -18.49
C ILE A 1072 -7.53 -23.22 -16.98
N GLN A 1073 -6.83 -22.42 -16.17
CA GLN A 1073 -7.08 -22.37 -14.72
C GLN A 1073 -8.53 -21.96 -14.38
N GLN A 1074 -9.09 -20.99 -15.10
CA GLN A 1074 -10.49 -20.59 -14.92
C GLN A 1074 -11.46 -21.75 -15.24
N LEU A 1075 -11.27 -22.44 -16.38
CA LEU A 1075 -12.07 -23.63 -16.73
C LEU A 1075 -11.91 -24.79 -15.76
N GLN A 1076 -10.75 -24.94 -15.12
CA GLN A 1076 -10.51 -25.97 -14.11
C GLN A 1076 -11.20 -25.64 -12.77
N GLN A 1077 -11.19 -24.38 -12.35
CA GLN A 1077 -11.73 -23.94 -11.05
C GLN A 1077 -13.23 -23.65 -11.09
N ASP A 1078 -13.73 -23.01 -12.14
CA ASP A 1078 -15.10 -22.48 -12.22
C ASP A 1078 -15.98 -23.17 -13.30
N GLU A 1079 -15.40 -24.02 -14.16
CA GLU A 1079 -16.06 -24.66 -15.32
C GLU A 1079 -16.59 -23.70 -16.41
N GLU A 1080 -16.28 -22.41 -16.28
CA GLU A 1080 -16.61 -21.33 -17.21
C GLU A 1080 -15.34 -20.51 -17.56
N VAL A 1081 -15.39 -19.60 -18.52
CA VAL A 1081 -14.24 -18.78 -18.93
C VAL A 1081 -14.64 -17.37 -19.42
N ASP A 1082 -13.78 -16.38 -19.19
CA ASP A 1082 -13.89 -15.02 -19.71
C ASP A 1082 -12.57 -14.57 -20.35
N MET A 1083 -12.36 -14.97 -21.61
CA MET A 1083 -11.17 -14.62 -22.38
C MET A 1083 -10.98 -13.10 -22.52
N PHE A 1084 -12.07 -12.35 -22.69
CA PHE A 1084 -12.03 -10.89 -22.80
C PHE A 1084 -11.44 -10.26 -21.53
N THR A 1085 -11.94 -10.64 -20.36
CA THR A 1085 -11.48 -10.09 -19.08
C THR A 1085 -10.04 -10.54 -18.76
N ILE A 1086 -9.66 -11.78 -19.10
CA ILE A 1086 -8.27 -12.24 -18.96
C ILE A 1086 -7.32 -11.36 -19.78
N VAL A 1087 -7.63 -11.09 -21.05
CA VAL A 1087 -6.77 -10.25 -21.91
C VAL A 1087 -6.76 -8.79 -21.46
N ARG A 1088 -7.91 -8.25 -21.04
CA ARG A 1088 -7.99 -6.90 -20.44
C ARG A 1088 -7.09 -6.76 -19.21
N LEU A 1089 -7.02 -7.78 -18.34
CA LEU A 1089 -6.12 -7.80 -17.19
C LEU A 1089 -4.65 -7.75 -17.62
N LEU A 1090 -4.25 -8.54 -18.63
CA LEU A 1090 -2.89 -8.51 -19.18
C LEU A 1090 -2.54 -7.14 -19.77
N GLN A 1091 -3.42 -6.59 -20.62
CA GLN A 1091 -3.26 -5.27 -21.25
C GLN A 1091 -3.22 -4.11 -20.24
N SER A 1092 -3.89 -4.23 -19.10
CA SER A 1092 -3.82 -3.24 -18.02
C SER A 1092 -2.41 -3.09 -17.41
N ARG A 1093 -1.63 -4.18 -17.40
CA ARG A 1093 -0.25 -4.20 -16.89
C ARG A 1093 0.76 -3.91 -17.99
N ARG A 1094 0.58 -4.52 -19.17
CA ARG A 1094 1.42 -4.32 -20.35
C ARG A 1094 0.54 -4.20 -21.62
N PRO A 1095 0.28 -2.97 -22.12
CA PRO A 1095 -0.66 -2.74 -23.21
C PRO A 1095 -0.33 -3.51 -24.50
N GLU A 1096 0.92 -3.88 -24.74
CA GLU A 1096 1.37 -4.63 -25.92
C GLU A 1096 0.89 -6.10 -25.93
N MET A 1097 0.44 -6.64 -24.80
CA MET A 1097 -0.04 -8.02 -24.67
C MET A 1097 -1.26 -8.29 -25.54
N ILE A 1098 -1.17 -9.27 -26.45
CA ILE A 1098 -2.25 -9.65 -27.38
C ILE A 1098 -2.75 -8.39 -28.10
N SER A 1099 -1.83 -7.75 -28.81
CA SER A 1099 -2.11 -6.52 -29.56
C SER A 1099 -2.44 -6.76 -31.03
N ASP A 1100 -2.34 -8.02 -31.48
CA ASP A 1100 -2.80 -8.49 -32.79
C ASP A 1100 -4.02 -9.42 -32.68
N LEU A 1101 -4.95 -9.33 -33.64
CA LEU A 1101 -6.16 -10.15 -33.68
C LEU A 1101 -5.84 -11.65 -33.85
N SER A 1102 -4.75 -11.99 -34.53
CA SER A 1102 -4.29 -13.37 -34.74
C SER A 1102 -3.81 -13.99 -33.43
N GLU A 1103 -3.16 -13.24 -32.54
CA GLU A 1103 -2.83 -13.69 -31.18
C GLU A 1103 -4.10 -13.97 -30.37
N TYR A 1104 -5.12 -13.12 -30.47
CA TYR A 1104 -6.39 -13.31 -29.77
C TYR A 1104 -7.15 -14.53 -30.29
N LEU A 1105 -7.20 -14.72 -31.61
CA LEU A 1105 -7.73 -15.91 -32.26
C LEU A 1105 -6.93 -17.18 -31.89
N CYS A 1106 -5.61 -17.07 -31.76
CA CYS A 1106 -4.74 -18.16 -31.28
C CYS A 1106 -5.15 -18.61 -29.87
N CYS A 1107 -5.38 -17.66 -28.94
CA CYS A 1107 -5.86 -17.99 -27.60
C CYS A 1107 -7.19 -18.76 -27.62
N TYR A 1108 -8.15 -18.29 -28.42
CA TYR A 1108 -9.45 -18.93 -28.60
C TYR A 1108 -9.34 -20.34 -29.20
N ASN A 1109 -8.51 -20.53 -30.23
CA ASN A 1109 -8.28 -21.81 -30.88
C ASN A 1109 -7.60 -22.83 -29.95
N ALA A 1110 -6.57 -22.40 -29.20
CA ALA A 1110 -5.89 -23.25 -28.24
C ALA A 1110 -6.84 -23.72 -27.11
N LEU A 1111 -7.67 -22.82 -26.57
CA LEU A 1111 -8.64 -23.19 -25.54
C LEU A 1111 -9.73 -24.14 -26.09
N LYS A 1112 -10.19 -23.91 -27.33
CA LYS A 1112 -11.12 -24.80 -28.03
C LYS A 1112 -10.53 -26.19 -28.29
N HIS A 1113 -9.24 -26.28 -28.61
CA HIS A 1113 -8.53 -27.56 -28.69
C HIS A 1113 -8.52 -28.24 -27.32
N TYR A 1114 -8.08 -27.53 -26.26
CA TYR A 1114 -8.03 -28.04 -24.89
C TYR A 1114 -9.37 -28.63 -24.42
N ILE A 1115 -10.48 -27.88 -24.56
CA ILE A 1115 -11.81 -28.34 -24.17
C ILE A 1115 -12.15 -29.67 -24.87
N LYS A 1116 -12.04 -29.73 -26.20
CA LYS A 1116 -12.33 -30.95 -26.99
C LYS A 1116 -11.45 -32.15 -26.60
N GLY A 1117 -10.18 -31.92 -26.28
CA GLY A 1117 -9.27 -32.95 -25.78
C GLY A 1117 -9.73 -33.51 -24.43
N THR A 1118 -10.17 -32.64 -23.51
CA THR A 1118 -10.70 -33.06 -22.20
C THR A 1118 -12.04 -33.77 -22.29
N GLU A 1119 -12.94 -33.38 -23.21
CA GLU A 1119 -14.24 -34.04 -23.41
C GLU A 1119 -14.08 -35.48 -23.90
N ARG A 1120 -13.24 -35.71 -24.92
CA ARG A 1120 -12.88 -37.06 -25.36
C ARG A 1120 -12.33 -37.89 -24.21
N SER A 1121 -11.43 -37.31 -23.41
CA SER A 1121 -10.82 -37.97 -22.25
C SER A 1121 -11.81 -38.27 -21.11
N ARG A 1122 -12.89 -37.48 -20.98
CA ARG A 1122 -14.02 -37.75 -20.07
C ARG A 1122 -14.90 -38.90 -20.61
N GLN A 1123 -15.25 -38.87 -21.90
CA GLN A 1123 -16.06 -39.92 -22.55
C GLN A 1123 -15.40 -41.31 -22.59
N PHE A 1124 -14.06 -41.39 -22.53
CA PHE A 1124 -13.33 -42.67 -22.39
C PHE A 1124 -13.16 -43.13 -20.92
N ARG A 1125 -13.60 -42.34 -19.93
CA ARG A 1125 -13.53 -42.67 -18.48
C ARG A 1125 -14.89 -42.96 -17.84
N THR A 1126 -15.97 -42.61 -18.53
CA THR A 1126 -17.37 -42.96 -18.20
C THR A 1126 -17.81 -44.17 -19.01
#